data_AF-A0AAW6GWY2-F1
#
_entry.id   AF-A0AAW6GWY2-F1
#
_cell.length_a   1.000
_cell.length_b   1.000
_cell.length_c   1.000
_cell.angle_alpha   90.00
_cell.angle_beta   90.00
_cell.angle_gamma   90.00
#
_symmetry.space_group_name_H-M   'P 1'
#
loop_
_entity.id
_entity.type
_entity.pdbx_description
1 polymer ?
#
loop_
_entity_poly.entity_id
_entity_poly.type
_entity_poly.pdbx_seq_one_letter_code
_entity_poly.pdbx_strand_id
1 'polypeptide(L)'
;MRILKLPLAGLLFCVMALFAGCKTSNEPKAPVALTWEMGASDIEPGYYENTFILKNISQKPLKKNWTIYYSQLPRGVKQEGASEVKVEVVNGNFFKMYPTDEFASLAPGDSMRITFLCTYKLDRNSHVPEGTYWVETVDGKEGSPLPVALKALPLPSPESMSGYPDATKIYESNLRLAGAPALVQSDILPSVKKAVAIEGDNVVLEGKVALAFPENFAGEAKLLKEKLTGLYGLEVVGNASVKIVLEELLDRKEAVNDEYYTINIGDNLIKISAATPHGIFNGTQTLLSMLKDKQTPYLLEAVSIRDYPDLAYRGQMIDIARNFTAPENLKKLVDIFASYKLNVLHFHFCDDEAWRLEIPGLEELTAVGSRRGHTTDESQCLYPCYDGGYDPDAKTVGNGYYSREEFIDLLKYAAERHVRIVPEIESPGHARAAIVSMKARYNKYFETDPGKATEYMLSEPEDTSRYVSVQYYTDNVMNVALPSTYRFMEKVIQELNAMYQEAGLSLYTVHLGGDEVPRGVWMGSPKCQELMKEKGMTKAHDLSEYFITQMADVMQKNGLKFSGWQEVALGHTEEAHQQLRGQAAGVYCWNTVPGSDEVVYQTANNGYPVILCNVGNFYMDMAYNGHPDERGLDWGGYVDESVSFSMLPFSIYRSLRVDMAGNPIDLNNAEKGKTALTEIGKKHIMGVQGQLFAETIRSFDGVEYLLFPKILG
;
A
#
# COMPACT_ATOMS: atom_id res chain seq x y z
N MET A 1 31.79 -48.42 9.46
CA MET A 1 31.66 -49.87 9.70
C MET A 1 31.17 -50.09 11.13
N ARG A 2 30.16 -50.96 11.33
CA ARG A 2 29.32 -51.24 12.53
C ARG A 2 28.25 -50.17 12.80
N ILE A 3 27.01 -50.26 12.32
CA ILE A 3 25.95 -51.31 12.34
C ILE A 3 25.49 -51.66 13.77
N LEU A 4 24.31 -51.16 14.14
CA LEU A 4 23.49 -51.67 15.23
C LEU A 4 22.14 -52.12 14.66
N LYS A 5 21.80 -53.38 14.98
CA LYS A 5 20.65 -54.16 14.52
C LYS A 5 19.43 -53.87 15.40
N LEU A 6 18.25 -53.79 14.77
CA LEU A 6 16.94 -53.96 15.41
C LEU A 6 16.75 -55.40 15.95
N PRO A 7 15.82 -55.60 16.91
CA PRO A 7 14.97 -56.77 16.96
C PRO A 7 13.52 -56.43 16.54
N LEU A 8 12.98 -57.33 15.72
CA LEU A 8 11.61 -57.38 15.21
C LEU A 8 10.78 -58.32 16.10
N ALA A 9 9.67 -57.85 16.66
CA ALA A 9 8.48 -58.60 17.08
C ALA A 9 7.64 -57.65 17.97
N GLY A 10 6.38 -57.31 17.72
CA GLY A 10 5.40 -57.72 16.74
C GLY A 10 4.06 -57.32 17.35
N LEU A 11 3.25 -56.52 16.67
CA LEU A 11 1.83 -56.40 17.00
C LEU A 11 1.07 -55.92 15.77
N LEU A 12 0.39 -56.88 15.14
CA LEU A 12 -0.78 -56.67 14.29
C LEU A 12 -1.78 -55.79 15.06
N PHE A 13 -2.18 -54.64 14.51
CA PHE A 13 -3.53 -54.10 14.75
C PHE A 13 -3.95 -53.14 13.63
N CYS A 14 -4.99 -53.59 12.91
CA CYS A 14 -5.99 -52.86 12.14
C CYS A 14 -5.61 -51.53 11.47
N VAL A 15 -5.40 -51.59 10.15
CA VAL A 15 -5.64 -50.47 9.23
C VAL A 15 -7.13 -50.16 9.25
N MET A 16 -7.55 -49.20 10.08
CA MET A 16 -8.84 -48.54 9.91
C MET A 16 -8.67 -47.50 8.81
N ALA A 17 -9.27 -47.79 7.65
CA ALA A 17 -9.47 -46.83 6.59
C ALA A 17 -10.28 -45.64 7.15
N LEU A 18 -9.61 -44.51 7.37
CA LEU A 18 -10.27 -43.23 7.52
C LEU A 18 -10.86 -42.89 6.15
N PHE A 19 -12.13 -43.27 5.97
CA PHE A 19 -13.00 -42.63 5.00
C PHE A 19 -13.07 -41.15 5.40
N ALA A 20 -12.22 -40.34 4.79
CA ALA A 20 -12.45 -38.91 4.71
C ALA A 20 -13.79 -38.74 3.99
N GLY A 21 -14.84 -38.48 4.76
CA GLY A 21 -16.12 -38.07 4.21
C GLY A 21 -15.87 -36.83 3.36
N CYS A 22 -16.00 -36.98 2.04
CA CYS A 22 -16.18 -35.85 1.14
C CYS A 22 -17.37 -35.04 1.66
N LYS A 23 -17.11 -33.96 2.40
CA LYS A 23 -18.01 -32.82 2.38
C LYS A 23 -17.93 -32.25 0.96
N THR A 24 -18.74 -32.78 0.05
CA THR A 24 -19.11 -32.03 -1.14
C THR A 24 -19.79 -30.77 -0.63
N SER A 25 -19.10 -29.63 -0.70
CA SER A 25 -19.79 -28.35 -0.56
C SER A 25 -20.87 -28.33 -1.64
N ASN A 26 -22.13 -28.38 -1.22
CA ASN A 26 -23.31 -28.26 -2.07
C ASN A 26 -23.50 -26.82 -2.57
N GLU A 27 -22.40 -26.07 -2.72
CA GLU A 27 -22.46 -24.72 -3.26
C GLU A 27 -22.77 -24.83 -4.76
N PRO A 28 -23.81 -24.13 -5.24
CA PRO A 28 -24.13 -24.14 -6.66
C PRO A 28 -22.95 -23.58 -7.45
N LYS A 29 -22.56 -24.27 -8.52
CA LYS A 29 -21.45 -23.91 -9.40
C LYS A 29 -21.98 -23.55 -10.78
N ALA A 30 -21.24 -22.70 -11.49
CA ALA A 30 -21.56 -22.39 -12.88
C ALA A 30 -21.61 -23.66 -13.74
N PRO A 31 -22.43 -23.70 -14.81
CA PRO A 31 -22.51 -24.83 -15.73
C PRO A 31 -21.27 -24.98 -16.63
N VAL A 32 -20.22 -24.18 -16.38
CA VAL A 32 -19.02 -24.06 -17.20
C VAL A 32 -17.74 -24.08 -16.36
N ALA A 33 -16.64 -24.42 -17.00
CA ALA A 33 -15.28 -24.21 -16.49
C ALA A 33 -14.43 -23.48 -17.53
N LEU A 34 -13.45 -22.71 -17.06
CA LEU A 34 -12.54 -21.94 -17.90
C LEU A 34 -11.10 -22.46 -17.79
N THR A 35 -10.41 -22.52 -18.92
CA THR A 35 -8.94 -22.49 -18.95
C THR A 35 -8.52 -21.18 -19.60
N TRP A 36 -7.58 -20.46 -19.02
CA TRP A 36 -7.01 -19.26 -19.62
C TRP A 36 -5.58 -19.50 -20.06
N GLU A 37 -5.20 -18.96 -21.22
CA GLU A 37 -3.84 -18.98 -21.73
C GLU A 37 -3.49 -17.68 -22.44
N MET A 38 -2.24 -17.25 -22.28
CA MET A 38 -1.64 -16.20 -23.10
C MET A 38 -1.08 -16.81 -24.38
N GLY A 39 -1.50 -16.28 -25.52
CA GLY A 39 -0.96 -16.61 -26.84
C GLY A 39 0.29 -15.80 -27.16
N ALA A 40 0.50 -15.49 -28.45
CA ALA A 40 1.66 -14.71 -28.87
C ALA A 40 1.60 -13.25 -28.37
N SER A 41 2.73 -12.74 -27.88
CA SER A 41 2.95 -11.31 -27.65
C SER A 41 3.29 -10.59 -28.95
N ASP A 42 3.00 -9.28 -29.02
CA ASP A 42 3.28 -8.40 -30.16
C ASP A 42 2.75 -8.92 -31.51
N ILE A 43 1.60 -9.61 -31.48
CA ILE A 43 0.88 -10.01 -32.71
C ILE A 43 0.46 -8.77 -33.52
N GLU A 44 0.17 -7.69 -32.80
CA GLU A 44 0.15 -6.31 -33.28
C GLU A 44 0.97 -5.46 -32.31
N PRO A 45 1.57 -4.34 -32.75
CA PRO A 45 2.38 -3.49 -31.88
C PRO A 45 1.63 -3.10 -30.58
N GLY A 46 2.13 -3.57 -29.43
CA GLY A 46 1.54 -3.28 -28.11
C GLY A 46 0.36 -4.14 -27.71
N TYR A 47 0.05 -5.21 -28.46
CA TYR A 47 -1.01 -6.16 -28.16
C TYR A 47 -0.50 -7.59 -28.05
N TYR A 48 -1.10 -8.36 -27.14
CA TYR A 48 -0.91 -9.80 -27.03
C TYR A 48 -2.24 -10.55 -27.17
N GLU A 49 -2.16 -11.81 -27.58
CA GLU A 49 -3.32 -12.68 -27.69
C GLU A 49 -3.75 -13.23 -26.32
N ASN A 50 -5.02 -13.05 -25.97
CA ASN A 50 -5.64 -13.52 -24.74
C ASN A 50 -6.74 -14.52 -25.09
N THR A 51 -6.67 -15.75 -24.54
CA THR A 51 -7.63 -16.81 -24.87
C THR A 51 -8.24 -17.44 -23.61
N PHE A 52 -9.58 -17.48 -23.59
CA PHE A 52 -10.33 -18.37 -22.70
C PHE A 52 -10.85 -19.59 -23.46
N ILE A 53 -10.67 -20.77 -22.88
CA ILE A 53 -11.30 -22.02 -23.31
C ILE A 53 -12.49 -22.28 -22.40
N LEU A 54 -13.70 -22.05 -22.92
CA LEU A 54 -14.95 -22.28 -22.22
C LEU A 54 -15.40 -23.72 -22.44
N LYS A 55 -15.50 -24.50 -21.36
CA LYS A 55 -15.99 -25.88 -21.38
C LYS A 55 -17.39 -25.97 -20.77
N ASN A 56 -18.34 -26.56 -21.48
CA ASN A 56 -19.64 -26.91 -20.90
C ASN A 56 -19.48 -28.18 -20.03
N ILE A 57 -19.59 -28.02 -18.72
CA ILE A 57 -19.49 -29.13 -17.76
C ILE A 57 -20.87 -29.62 -17.28
N SER A 58 -21.95 -29.01 -17.79
CA SER A 58 -23.32 -29.41 -17.48
C SER A 58 -23.77 -30.59 -18.34
N GLN A 59 -24.94 -31.15 -18.01
CA GLN A 59 -25.58 -32.23 -18.77
C GLN A 59 -26.54 -31.69 -19.86
N LYS A 60 -26.57 -30.38 -20.11
CA LYS A 60 -27.46 -29.74 -21.09
C LYS A 60 -26.67 -28.85 -22.05
N PRO A 61 -27.14 -28.63 -23.29
CA PRO A 61 -26.53 -27.65 -24.17
C PRO A 61 -26.54 -26.25 -23.55
N LEU A 62 -25.43 -25.55 -23.63
CA LEU A 62 -25.31 -24.15 -23.21
C LEU A 62 -25.99 -23.25 -24.25
N LYS A 63 -26.92 -22.40 -23.80
CA LYS A 63 -27.65 -21.46 -24.66
C LYS A 63 -27.00 -20.07 -24.63
N LYS A 64 -27.62 -19.07 -25.24
CA LYS A 64 -27.12 -17.67 -25.34
C LYS A 64 -27.37 -16.80 -24.11
N ASN A 65 -27.79 -17.38 -23.00
CA ASN A 65 -28.42 -16.63 -21.91
C ASN A 65 -27.47 -16.41 -20.72
N TRP A 66 -26.22 -16.04 -20.98
CA TRP A 66 -25.20 -15.98 -19.96
C TRP A 66 -24.21 -14.85 -20.14
N THR A 67 -23.67 -14.40 -19.01
CA THR A 67 -22.52 -13.50 -18.95
C THR A 67 -21.51 -14.10 -17.98
N ILE A 68 -20.24 -14.10 -18.35
CA ILE A 68 -19.14 -14.44 -17.43
C ILE A 68 -18.35 -13.17 -17.18
N TYR A 69 -18.13 -12.87 -15.91
CA TYR A 69 -17.36 -11.74 -15.45
C TYR A 69 -16.01 -12.20 -14.91
N TYR A 70 -15.01 -11.34 -14.98
CA TYR A 70 -13.69 -11.56 -14.40
C TYR A 70 -12.98 -10.23 -14.16
N SER A 71 -11.96 -10.26 -13.31
CA SER A 71 -11.06 -9.13 -13.09
C SER A 71 -9.67 -9.43 -13.64
N GLN A 72 -8.98 -8.41 -14.12
CA GLN A 72 -7.59 -8.48 -14.54
C GLN A 72 -7.01 -7.07 -14.49
N LEU A 73 -5.71 -6.90 -14.22
CA LEU A 73 -5.09 -5.56 -14.24
C LEU A 73 -5.45 -4.79 -15.54
N PRO A 74 -5.62 -3.45 -15.49
CA PRO A 74 -6.18 -2.65 -16.57
C PRO A 74 -5.57 -2.96 -17.94
N ARG A 75 -6.44 -3.18 -18.93
CA ARG A 75 -6.06 -3.50 -20.31
C ARG A 75 -7.18 -3.15 -21.27
N GLY A 76 -6.80 -2.62 -22.42
CA GLY A 76 -7.72 -2.40 -23.54
C GLY A 76 -8.01 -3.73 -24.23
N VAL A 77 -9.28 -3.95 -24.59
CA VAL A 77 -9.74 -5.14 -25.31
C VAL A 77 -9.98 -4.77 -26.77
N LYS A 78 -9.41 -5.56 -27.68
CA LYS A 78 -9.65 -5.46 -29.12
C LYS A 78 -10.07 -6.82 -29.66
N GLN A 79 -11.24 -6.86 -30.32
CA GLN A 79 -11.78 -8.06 -30.94
C GLN A 79 -12.28 -7.69 -32.34
N GLU A 80 -11.63 -8.21 -33.38
CA GLU A 80 -11.97 -7.90 -34.78
C GLU A 80 -12.95 -8.92 -35.37
N GLY A 81 -13.86 -8.44 -36.23
CA GLY A 81 -14.80 -9.29 -36.98
C GLY A 81 -16.02 -9.77 -36.18
N ALA A 82 -16.80 -10.66 -36.79
CA ALA A 82 -17.90 -11.34 -36.12
C ALA A 82 -17.34 -12.44 -35.21
N SER A 83 -17.79 -12.48 -33.95
CA SER A 83 -17.38 -13.48 -32.95
C SER A 83 -18.61 -14.08 -32.28
N GLU A 84 -18.56 -15.37 -31.95
CA GLU A 84 -19.60 -16.05 -31.18
C GLU A 84 -19.73 -15.49 -29.75
N VAL A 85 -18.64 -14.95 -29.18
CA VAL A 85 -18.61 -14.36 -27.85
C VAL A 85 -17.92 -13.01 -27.91
N LYS A 86 -18.59 -11.98 -27.37
CA LYS A 86 -18.04 -10.63 -27.25
C LYS A 86 -17.40 -10.44 -25.88
N VAL A 87 -16.25 -9.79 -25.84
CA VAL A 87 -15.55 -9.41 -24.60
C VAL A 87 -15.53 -7.89 -24.48
N GLU A 88 -15.87 -7.36 -23.30
CA GLU A 88 -15.95 -5.93 -23.05
C GLU A 88 -15.35 -5.57 -21.68
N VAL A 89 -14.74 -4.39 -21.63
CA VAL A 89 -14.41 -3.71 -20.36
C VAL A 89 -15.72 -3.19 -19.78
N VAL A 90 -16.04 -3.60 -18.55
CA VAL A 90 -17.16 -3.03 -17.79
C VAL A 90 -16.70 -1.73 -17.16
N ASN A 91 -15.58 -1.79 -16.43
CA ASN A 91 -14.94 -0.61 -15.86
C ASN A 91 -13.51 -0.95 -15.40
N GLY A 92 -12.53 -0.06 -15.62
CA GLY A 92 -11.16 -0.23 -15.12
C GLY A 92 -10.57 -1.63 -15.36
N ASN A 93 -10.48 -2.41 -14.29
CA ASN A 93 -9.94 -3.77 -14.23
C ASN A 93 -11.01 -4.90 -14.23
N PHE A 94 -12.27 -4.57 -14.54
CA PHE A 94 -13.41 -5.46 -14.52
C PHE A 94 -14.00 -5.68 -15.92
N PHE A 95 -14.18 -6.94 -16.30
CA PHE A 95 -14.49 -7.37 -17.66
C PHE A 95 -15.69 -8.31 -17.67
N LYS A 96 -16.35 -8.37 -18.82
CA LYS A 96 -17.40 -9.37 -19.09
C LYS A 96 -17.23 -9.99 -20.47
N MET A 97 -17.66 -11.24 -20.59
CA MET A 97 -17.82 -11.94 -21.86
C MET A 97 -19.22 -12.55 -21.95
N TYR A 98 -19.84 -12.41 -23.12
CA TYR A 98 -21.22 -12.84 -23.36
C TYR A 98 -21.43 -13.27 -24.82
N PRO A 99 -22.36 -14.20 -25.09
CA PRO A 99 -22.61 -14.71 -26.43
C PRO A 99 -23.28 -13.66 -27.31
N THR A 100 -22.96 -13.68 -28.61
CA THR A 100 -23.57 -12.81 -29.62
C THR A 100 -24.69 -13.54 -30.40
N ASP A 101 -25.25 -12.87 -31.40
CA ASP A 101 -26.18 -13.50 -32.34
C ASP A 101 -25.54 -14.65 -33.14
N GLU A 102 -24.22 -14.67 -33.27
CA GLU A 102 -23.48 -15.73 -33.97
C GLU A 102 -23.24 -16.97 -33.09
N PHE A 103 -23.43 -16.89 -31.77
CA PHE A 103 -23.16 -18.00 -30.85
C PHE A 103 -24.00 -19.25 -31.17
N ALA A 104 -23.32 -20.36 -31.47
CA ALA A 104 -23.97 -21.67 -31.52
C ALA A 104 -24.04 -22.31 -30.13
N SER A 105 -25.11 -23.07 -29.85
CA SER A 105 -25.22 -23.76 -28.56
C SER A 105 -24.08 -24.75 -28.35
N LEU A 106 -23.41 -24.69 -27.21
CA LEU A 106 -22.29 -25.59 -26.88
C LEU A 106 -22.79 -26.88 -26.23
N ALA A 107 -22.55 -28.05 -26.85
CA ALA A 107 -23.06 -29.32 -26.35
C ALA A 107 -22.41 -29.74 -25.01
N PRO A 108 -23.05 -30.62 -24.22
CA PRO A 108 -22.45 -31.17 -23.00
C PRO A 108 -21.06 -31.76 -23.24
N GLY A 109 -20.05 -31.31 -22.50
CA GLY A 109 -18.68 -31.79 -22.59
C GLY A 109 -17.81 -31.09 -23.63
N ASP A 110 -18.41 -30.36 -24.58
CA ASP A 110 -17.68 -29.62 -25.61
C ASP A 110 -17.02 -28.34 -25.04
N SER A 111 -16.02 -27.86 -25.78
CA SER A 111 -15.30 -26.63 -25.49
C SER A 111 -15.26 -25.71 -26.69
N MET A 112 -15.22 -24.40 -26.44
CA MET A 112 -14.93 -23.39 -27.46
C MET A 112 -13.79 -22.48 -27.02
N ARG A 113 -13.13 -21.85 -27.99
CA ARG A 113 -12.06 -20.86 -27.74
C ARG A 113 -12.62 -19.46 -27.96
N ILE A 114 -12.34 -18.58 -27.01
CA ILE A 114 -12.69 -17.17 -27.04
C ILE A 114 -11.36 -16.42 -27.05
N THR A 115 -10.94 -15.98 -28.24
CA THR A 115 -9.65 -15.33 -28.47
C THR A 115 -9.87 -13.87 -28.84
N PHE A 116 -9.11 -12.98 -28.21
CA PHE A 116 -9.12 -11.54 -28.44
C PHE A 116 -7.75 -10.94 -28.10
N LEU A 117 -7.53 -9.68 -28.48
CA LEU A 117 -6.29 -8.97 -28.22
C LEU A 117 -6.43 -8.09 -26.99
N CYS A 118 -5.39 -8.05 -26.17
CA CYS A 118 -5.27 -7.15 -25.03
C CYS A 118 -4.09 -6.21 -25.20
N THR A 119 -4.25 -4.93 -24.82
CA THR A 119 -3.11 -4.02 -24.69
C THR A 119 -2.27 -4.35 -23.46
N TYR A 120 -1.11 -3.69 -23.38
CA TYR A 120 -0.16 -3.76 -22.27
C TYR A 120 0.57 -5.10 -22.19
N LYS A 121 1.75 -5.10 -21.57
CA LYS A 121 2.53 -6.34 -21.39
C LYS A 121 1.86 -7.25 -20.36
N LEU A 122 2.03 -8.56 -20.53
CA LEU A 122 1.69 -9.57 -19.53
C LEU A 122 2.87 -10.52 -19.38
N ASP A 123 3.64 -10.32 -18.34
CA ASP A 123 4.92 -11.00 -18.08
C ASP A 123 4.98 -11.65 -16.68
N ARG A 124 3.87 -11.59 -15.93
CA ARG A 124 3.74 -12.16 -14.58
C ARG A 124 2.56 -13.10 -14.43
N ASN A 125 2.80 -14.25 -13.80
CA ASN A 125 1.76 -15.23 -13.45
C ASN A 125 0.77 -14.67 -12.41
N SER A 126 1.14 -13.62 -11.68
CA SER A 126 0.24 -12.93 -10.74
C SER A 126 -0.74 -11.96 -11.43
N HIS A 127 -0.62 -11.70 -12.73
CA HIS A 127 -1.44 -10.75 -13.49
C HIS A 127 -2.50 -11.43 -14.39
N VAL A 128 -2.66 -12.74 -14.25
CA VAL A 128 -3.68 -13.53 -14.96
C VAL A 128 -5.10 -13.11 -14.52
N PRO A 129 -6.15 -13.48 -15.27
CA PRO A 129 -7.53 -13.22 -14.84
C PRO A 129 -7.85 -13.87 -13.49
N GLU A 130 -8.64 -13.18 -12.67
CA GLU A 130 -9.05 -13.59 -11.33
C GLU A 130 -10.56 -13.35 -11.13
N GLY A 131 -11.11 -13.84 -10.01
CA GLY A 131 -12.47 -13.53 -9.59
C GLY A 131 -13.58 -13.95 -10.57
N THR A 132 -13.40 -15.03 -11.35
CA THR A 132 -14.35 -15.40 -12.41
C THR A 132 -15.70 -15.89 -11.87
N TYR A 133 -16.79 -15.34 -12.40
CA TYR A 133 -18.15 -15.78 -12.05
C TYR A 133 -19.15 -15.68 -13.20
N TRP A 134 -20.24 -16.43 -13.09
CA TRP A 134 -21.27 -16.62 -14.09
C TRP A 134 -22.57 -15.98 -13.63
N VAL A 135 -23.28 -15.34 -14.56
CA VAL A 135 -24.64 -14.84 -14.35
C VAL A 135 -25.52 -15.34 -15.50
N GLU A 136 -26.60 -16.03 -15.18
CA GLU A 136 -27.59 -16.46 -16.17
C GLU A 136 -28.67 -15.38 -16.32
N THR A 137 -29.10 -15.08 -17.54
CA THR A 137 -30.23 -14.17 -17.80
C THR A 137 -31.45 -15.00 -18.19
N VAL A 138 -32.56 -14.85 -17.46
CA VAL A 138 -33.83 -15.52 -17.77
C VAL A 138 -34.92 -14.46 -17.89
N ASP A 139 -35.63 -14.45 -19.01
CA ASP A 139 -36.70 -13.47 -19.30
C ASP A 139 -36.27 -11.99 -19.11
N GLY A 140 -35.02 -11.69 -19.48
CA GLY A 140 -34.44 -10.35 -19.37
C GLY A 140 -33.99 -9.94 -17.96
N LYS A 141 -33.99 -10.87 -16.99
CA LYS A 141 -33.52 -10.63 -15.62
C LYS A 141 -32.30 -11.48 -15.31
N GLU A 142 -31.31 -10.88 -14.67
CA GLU A 142 -30.12 -11.59 -14.17
C GLU A 142 -30.50 -12.45 -12.96
N GLY A 143 -30.03 -13.71 -12.99
CA GLY A 143 -30.09 -14.65 -11.89
C GLY A 143 -28.94 -14.44 -10.89
N SER A 144 -28.89 -15.28 -9.87
CA SER A 144 -27.82 -15.20 -8.87
C SER A 144 -26.46 -15.57 -9.47
N PRO A 145 -25.39 -14.82 -9.17
CA PRO A 145 -24.04 -15.16 -9.58
C PRO A 145 -23.59 -16.54 -9.06
N LEU A 146 -22.83 -17.26 -9.86
CA LEU A 146 -22.24 -18.56 -9.52
C LEU A 146 -20.74 -18.54 -9.78
N PRO A 147 -19.90 -19.16 -8.92
CA PRO A 147 -18.47 -19.19 -9.14
C PRO A 147 -18.13 -20.03 -10.38
N VAL A 148 -17.18 -19.54 -11.17
CA VAL A 148 -16.63 -20.26 -12.32
C VAL A 148 -15.23 -20.75 -11.95
N ALA A 149 -14.96 -22.04 -12.13
CA ALA A 149 -13.62 -22.57 -11.96
C ALA A 149 -12.72 -22.08 -13.12
N LEU A 150 -11.65 -21.37 -12.79
CA LEU A 150 -10.64 -20.91 -13.73
C LEU A 150 -9.32 -21.64 -13.50
N LYS A 151 -8.75 -22.19 -14.57
CA LYS A 151 -7.36 -22.67 -14.61
C LYS A 151 -6.54 -21.75 -15.51
N ALA A 152 -5.70 -20.90 -14.95
CA ALA A 152 -4.70 -20.15 -15.71
C ALA A 152 -3.51 -21.07 -16.05
N LEU A 153 -3.11 -21.13 -17.32
CA LEU A 153 -1.87 -21.76 -17.72
C LEU A 153 -0.70 -20.81 -17.44
N PRO A 154 0.49 -21.33 -17.05
CA PRO A 154 1.68 -20.50 -16.88
C PRO A 154 2.00 -19.73 -18.15
N LEU A 155 2.56 -18.53 -17.99
CA LEU A 155 3.06 -17.76 -19.12
C LEU A 155 4.14 -18.55 -19.90
N PRO A 156 4.23 -18.36 -21.24
CA PRO A 156 5.25 -19.00 -22.06
C PRO A 156 6.68 -18.72 -21.55
N SER A 157 7.57 -19.71 -21.72
CA SER A 157 8.99 -19.77 -21.27
C SER A 157 9.68 -18.40 -21.18
N PRO A 158 9.83 -17.85 -19.96
CA PRO A 158 10.38 -16.52 -19.73
C PRO A 158 11.92 -16.49 -19.73
N GLU A 159 12.58 -17.65 -19.80
CA GLU A 159 14.04 -17.77 -19.71
C GLU A 159 14.77 -17.07 -20.86
N SER A 160 14.08 -16.80 -21.98
CA SER A 160 14.61 -16.03 -23.10
C SER A 160 14.45 -14.51 -22.94
N MET A 161 13.70 -14.03 -21.93
CA MET A 161 13.47 -12.61 -21.72
C MET A 161 14.72 -11.91 -21.19
N SER A 162 14.99 -10.71 -21.72
CA SER A 162 16.03 -9.83 -21.20
C SER A 162 15.73 -9.49 -19.74
N GLY A 163 16.71 -9.67 -18.86
CA GLY A 163 16.54 -9.42 -17.42
C GLY A 163 15.97 -10.59 -16.60
N TYR A 164 15.68 -11.76 -17.21
CA TYR A 164 15.30 -12.94 -16.44
C TYR A 164 16.40 -13.32 -15.43
N PRO A 165 16.08 -13.46 -14.13
CA PRO A 165 17.06 -13.70 -13.07
C PRO A 165 17.33 -15.20 -12.95
N ASP A 166 18.01 -15.76 -13.94
CA ASP A 166 18.41 -17.17 -13.87
C ASP A 166 19.37 -17.41 -12.68
N ALA A 167 19.50 -18.69 -12.30
CA ALA A 167 20.31 -19.09 -11.15
C ALA A 167 21.79 -18.67 -11.27
N THR A 168 22.33 -18.57 -12.49
CA THR A 168 23.71 -18.13 -12.72
C THR A 168 23.86 -16.65 -12.39
N LYS A 169 22.97 -15.79 -12.91
CA LYS A 169 22.97 -14.35 -12.60
C LYS A 169 22.78 -14.07 -11.13
N ILE A 170 21.85 -14.78 -10.47
CA ILE A 170 21.63 -14.64 -9.02
C ILE A 170 22.90 -15.02 -8.27
N TYR A 171 23.51 -16.17 -8.59
CA TYR A 171 24.75 -16.61 -7.97
C TYR A 171 25.88 -15.60 -8.16
N GLU A 172 26.11 -15.11 -9.38
CA GLU A 172 27.12 -14.10 -9.71
C GLU A 172 26.90 -12.81 -8.93
N SER A 173 25.65 -12.35 -8.81
CA SER A 173 25.32 -11.16 -8.02
C SER A 173 25.66 -11.35 -6.53
N ASN A 174 25.42 -12.56 -5.99
CA ASN A 174 25.62 -12.89 -4.59
C ASN A 174 27.08 -13.13 -4.21
N LEU A 175 27.98 -13.28 -5.19
CA LEU A 175 29.43 -13.29 -4.92
C LEU A 175 29.92 -12.02 -4.22
N ARG A 176 29.17 -10.90 -4.31
CA ARG A 176 29.43 -9.68 -3.53
C ARG A 176 29.41 -9.89 -2.02
N LEU A 177 28.71 -10.93 -1.55
CA LEU A 177 28.60 -11.31 -0.14
C LEU A 177 29.74 -12.24 0.31
N ALA A 178 30.54 -12.76 -0.63
CA ALA A 178 31.66 -13.63 -0.31
C ALA A 178 32.74 -12.83 0.43
N GLY A 179 32.87 -13.08 1.74
CA GLY A 179 33.81 -12.38 2.60
C GLY A 179 33.23 -11.20 3.38
N ALA A 180 31.89 -11.10 3.47
CA ALA A 180 31.25 -10.17 4.42
C ALA A 180 31.81 -10.41 5.84
N PRO A 181 32.15 -9.35 6.58
CA PRO A 181 32.68 -9.49 7.94
C PRO A 181 31.63 -10.14 8.86
N ALA A 182 32.11 -10.82 9.90
CA ALA A 182 31.22 -11.30 10.95
C ALA A 182 30.57 -10.09 11.65
N LEU A 183 29.26 -10.16 11.86
CA LEU A 183 28.51 -9.14 12.57
C LEU A 183 28.97 -9.07 14.03
N VAL A 184 29.15 -7.86 14.55
CA VAL A 184 29.37 -7.60 15.98
C VAL A 184 28.04 -7.25 16.67
N GLN A 185 28.01 -7.22 18.01
CA GLN A 185 26.74 -7.04 18.75
C GLN A 185 26.02 -5.70 18.46
N SER A 186 26.73 -4.70 17.94
CA SER A 186 26.16 -3.40 17.57
C SER A 186 25.74 -3.31 16.10
N ASP A 187 25.97 -4.35 15.29
CA ASP A 187 25.52 -4.42 13.90
C ASP A 187 24.04 -4.81 13.86
N ILE A 188 23.21 -3.87 14.27
CA ILE A 188 21.75 -4.00 14.35
C ILE A 188 21.08 -3.10 13.32
N LEU A 189 19.79 -3.34 13.09
CA LEU A 189 18.95 -2.48 12.24
C LEU A 189 17.96 -1.68 13.09
N PRO A 190 17.79 -0.36 12.82
CA PRO A 190 18.71 0.48 12.04
C PRO A 190 20.06 0.65 12.76
N SER A 191 21.12 0.88 11.98
CA SER A 191 22.48 1.06 12.49
C SER A 191 22.57 2.26 13.43
N VAL A 192 23.24 2.07 14.58
CA VAL A 192 23.44 3.14 15.56
C VAL A 192 24.54 4.10 15.10
N LYS A 193 24.39 5.40 15.40
CA LYS A 193 25.39 6.44 15.06
C LYS A 193 26.78 6.14 15.60
N LYS A 194 26.88 5.64 16.82
CA LYS A 194 28.15 5.35 17.48
C LYS A 194 27.98 4.27 18.53
N ALA A 195 28.81 3.23 18.45
CA ALA A 195 29.02 2.23 19.49
C ALA A 195 30.52 2.18 19.83
N VAL A 196 30.87 2.21 21.11
CA VAL A 196 32.25 2.15 21.59
C VAL A 196 32.34 1.11 22.69
N ALA A 197 33.23 0.13 22.53
CA ALA A 197 33.56 -0.79 23.62
C ALA A 197 34.12 -0.01 24.82
N ILE A 198 33.65 -0.33 26.02
CA ILE A 198 34.10 0.31 27.26
C ILE A 198 34.69 -0.73 28.19
N GLU A 199 35.49 -0.28 29.17
CA GLU A 199 35.95 -1.14 30.26
C GLU A 199 34.76 -1.51 31.16
N GLY A 200 34.70 -2.77 31.58
CA GLY A 200 33.64 -3.29 32.45
C GLY A 200 33.36 -4.77 32.18
N ASP A 201 32.66 -5.42 33.11
CA ASP A 201 32.22 -6.79 32.92
C ASP A 201 31.03 -6.86 31.96
N ASN A 202 30.99 -7.91 31.12
CA ASN A 202 29.84 -8.19 30.27
C ASN A 202 28.57 -8.42 31.12
N VAL A 203 27.42 -8.05 30.58
CA VAL A 203 26.12 -8.28 31.22
C VAL A 203 25.55 -9.62 30.75
N VAL A 204 25.15 -10.45 31.71
CA VAL A 204 24.53 -11.77 31.47
C VAL A 204 23.08 -11.73 31.97
N LEU A 205 22.12 -11.75 31.04
CA LEU A 205 20.69 -11.76 31.36
C LEU A 205 20.16 -13.19 31.33
N GLU A 206 19.64 -13.67 32.46
CA GLU A 206 19.01 -14.99 32.58
C GLU A 206 17.89 -14.96 33.63
N GLY A 207 16.69 -15.39 33.23
CA GLY A 207 15.54 -15.56 34.11
C GLY A 207 14.91 -14.27 34.63
N LYS A 208 15.66 -13.41 35.34
CA LYS A 208 15.15 -12.22 36.04
C LYS A 208 15.99 -10.98 35.81
N VAL A 209 15.33 -9.84 35.66
CA VAL A 209 15.96 -8.52 35.55
C VAL A 209 15.18 -7.48 36.36
N ALA A 210 15.89 -6.51 36.95
CA ALA A 210 15.24 -5.37 37.60
C ALA A 210 15.07 -4.22 36.61
N LEU A 211 13.94 -3.52 36.65
CA LEU A 211 13.68 -2.34 35.81
C LEU A 211 13.35 -1.14 36.70
N ALA A 212 14.11 -0.05 36.56
CA ALA A 212 13.89 1.21 37.27
C ALA A 212 13.71 2.35 36.28
N PHE A 213 12.72 3.22 36.54
CA PHE A 213 12.36 4.34 35.67
C PHE A 213 11.61 5.41 36.46
N PRO A 214 11.67 6.68 36.05
CA PRO A 214 10.80 7.75 36.55
C PRO A 214 9.40 7.68 35.91
N GLU A 215 8.42 8.34 36.52
CA GLU A 215 7.00 8.30 36.10
C GLU A 215 6.78 8.74 34.65
N ASN A 216 7.57 9.70 34.15
CA ASN A 216 7.48 10.19 32.78
C ASN A 216 7.89 9.16 31.70
N PHE A 217 8.51 8.03 32.08
CA PHE A 217 8.85 6.92 31.19
C PHE A 217 8.06 5.64 31.49
N ALA A 218 6.94 5.75 32.21
CA ALA A 218 6.13 4.60 32.59
C ALA A 218 5.56 3.83 31.38
N GLY A 219 5.20 4.53 30.30
CA GLY A 219 4.72 3.91 29.06
C GLY A 219 5.79 3.04 28.39
N GLU A 220 6.99 3.60 28.23
CA GLU A 220 8.13 2.91 27.63
C GLU A 220 8.59 1.73 28.48
N ALA A 221 8.61 1.91 29.81
CA ALA A 221 8.94 0.84 30.74
C ALA A 221 7.94 -0.32 30.68
N LYS A 222 6.64 -0.02 30.55
CA LYS A 222 5.59 -1.04 30.36
C LYS A 222 5.83 -1.83 29.08
N LEU A 223 6.06 -1.16 27.94
CA LEU A 223 6.30 -1.82 26.66
C LEU A 223 7.59 -2.66 26.65
N LEU A 224 8.68 -2.13 27.23
CA LEU A 224 9.92 -2.88 27.37
C LEU A 224 9.71 -4.14 28.24
N LYS A 225 9.01 -4.02 29.36
CA LYS A 225 8.67 -5.17 30.22
C LYS A 225 7.91 -6.23 29.45
N GLU A 226 6.88 -5.85 28.69
CA GLU A 226 6.09 -6.78 27.88
C GLU A 226 6.96 -7.53 26.86
N LYS A 227 7.88 -6.84 26.17
CA LYS A 227 8.78 -7.46 25.18
C LYS A 227 9.84 -8.35 25.84
N LEU A 228 10.45 -7.92 26.95
CA LEU A 228 11.43 -8.72 27.70
C LEU A 228 10.82 -10.03 28.21
N THR A 229 9.62 -9.98 28.76
CA THR A 229 8.93 -11.18 29.24
C THR A 229 8.39 -12.03 28.09
N GLY A 230 7.74 -11.41 27.09
CA GLY A 230 7.05 -12.12 26.01
C GLY A 230 7.98 -12.73 24.95
N LEU A 231 9.06 -12.03 24.57
CA LEU A 231 9.99 -12.48 23.53
C LEU A 231 11.23 -13.18 24.08
N TYR A 232 11.69 -12.77 25.27
CA TYR A 232 12.97 -13.22 25.83
C TYR A 232 12.84 -14.02 27.12
N GLY A 233 11.62 -14.24 27.63
CA GLY A 233 11.39 -14.99 28.88
C GLY A 233 12.05 -14.37 30.12
N LEU A 234 12.41 -13.07 30.06
CA LEU A 234 13.02 -12.34 31.16
C LEU A 234 11.92 -11.75 32.05
N GLU A 235 11.78 -12.29 33.26
CA GLU A 235 10.83 -11.79 34.26
C GLU A 235 11.34 -10.47 34.86
N VAL A 236 10.53 -9.41 34.75
CA VAL A 236 10.86 -8.10 35.32
C VAL A 236 10.39 -8.01 36.77
N VAL A 237 11.33 -7.91 37.70
CA VAL A 237 11.11 -7.91 39.16
C VAL A 237 11.64 -6.63 39.82
N GLY A 238 11.28 -6.38 41.08
CA GLY A 238 11.75 -5.18 41.81
C GLY A 238 13.24 -5.20 42.20
N ASN A 239 13.87 -6.38 42.26
CA ASN A 239 15.29 -6.55 42.56
C ASN A 239 15.85 -7.80 41.88
N ALA A 240 16.99 -7.66 41.20
CA ALA A 240 17.71 -8.73 40.49
C ALA A 240 19.20 -8.38 40.39
N SER A 241 20.04 -9.35 40.01
CA SER A 241 21.48 -9.14 39.82
C SER A 241 21.77 -8.14 38.70
N VAL A 242 21.03 -8.23 37.59
CA VAL A 242 21.11 -7.28 36.48
C VAL A 242 19.99 -6.25 36.60
N LYS A 243 20.33 -4.98 36.39
CA LYS A 243 19.39 -3.87 36.41
C LYS A 243 19.36 -3.13 35.08
N ILE A 244 18.17 -2.91 34.54
CA ILE A 244 17.88 -1.96 33.47
C ILE A 244 17.37 -0.67 34.11
N VAL A 245 17.93 0.47 33.72
CA VAL A 245 17.55 1.80 34.20
C VAL A 245 17.18 2.68 33.00
N LEU A 246 15.95 3.18 32.98
CA LEU A 246 15.52 4.26 32.09
C LEU A 246 15.60 5.56 32.88
N GLU A 247 16.31 6.57 32.38
CA GLU A 247 16.49 7.83 33.11
C GLU A 247 16.57 9.05 32.21
N GLU A 248 16.37 10.23 32.79
CA GLU A 248 16.54 11.47 32.05
C GLU A 248 18.02 11.71 31.72
N LEU A 249 18.26 12.26 30.54
CA LEU A 249 19.59 12.70 30.15
C LEU A 249 20.11 13.78 31.11
N LEU A 250 21.31 13.60 31.64
CA LEU A 250 21.92 14.50 32.62
C LEU A 250 22.14 15.92 32.07
N ASP A 251 22.61 16.04 30.82
CA ASP A 251 22.71 17.32 30.11
C ASP A 251 21.90 17.28 28.82
N ARG A 252 20.73 17.95 28.83
CA ARG A 252 19.85 18.05 27.66
C ARG A 252 20.52 18.74 26.46
N LYS A 253 21.62 19.48 26.65
CA LYS A 253 22.37 20.11 25.55
C LYS A 253 23.12 19.09 24.69
N GLU A 254 23.33 17.87 25.17
CA GLU A 254 23.92 16.79 24.38
C GLU A 254 22.93 16.22 23.34
N ALA A 255 21.62 16.41 23.55
CA ALA A 255 20.60 15.90 22.64
C ALA A 255 20.59 16.69 21.33
N VAL A 256 20.84 15.99 20.22
CA VAL A 256 20.81 16.59 18.87
C VAL A 256 19.38 16.82 18.38
N ASN A 257 18.45 15.97 18.81
CA ASN A 257 17.02 16.07 18.56
C ASN A 257 16.23 15.37 19.69
N ASP A 258 14.90 15.42 19.61
CA ASP A 258 14.00 14.84 20.62
C ASP A 258 14.11 13.32 20.73
N GLU A 259 14.62 12.63 19.71
CA GLU A 259 14.76 11.18 19.66
C GLU A 259 16.15 10.69 20.10
N TYR A 260 17.03 11.59 20.53
CA TYR A 260 18.38 11.27 20.98
C TYR A 260 18.37 10.42 22.25
N TYR A 261 19.20 9.38 22.26
CA TYR A 261 19.41 8.54 23.43
C TYR A 261 20.85 8.04 23.55
N THR A 262 21.19 7.60 24.76
CA THR A 262 22.42 6.87 25.06
C THR A 262 22.11 5.53 25.72
N ILE A 263 22.95 4.52 25.48
CA ILE A 263 22.92 3.25 26.20
C ILE A 263 24.31 2.98 26.75
N ASN A 264 24.42 2.63 28.02
CA ASN A 264 25.66 2.12 28.61
C ASN A 264 25.38 0.74 29.22
N ILE A 265 26.12 -0.27 28.75
CA ILE A 265 26.01 -1.66 29.19
C ILE A 265 27.34 -2.05 29.83
N GLY A 266 27.30 -2.57 31.05
CA GLY A 266 28.48 -3.05 31.77
C GLY A 266 28.18 -3.23 33.25
N ASP A 267 28.98 -4.05 33.95
CA ASP A 267 28.95 -4.18 35.41
C ASP A 267 27.55 -4.53 35.97
N ASN A 268 26.85 -5.46 35.30
CA ASN A 268 25.46 -5.87 35.59
C ASN A 268 24.42 -4.72 35.50
N LEU A 269 24.73 -3.65 34.78
CA LEU A 269 23.85 -2.49 34.57
C LEU A 269 23.65 -2.23 33.08
N ILE A 270 22.41 -1.97 32.69
CA ILE A 270 22.02 -1.44 31.38
C ILE A 270 21.32 -0.11 31.63
N LYS A 271 21.96 1.00 31.30
CA LYS A 271 21.41 2.35 31.48
C LYS A 271 21.02 2.93 30.13
N ILE A 272 19.76 3.34 29.98
CA ILE A 272 19.22 4.04 28.81
C ILE A 272 18.81 5.44 29.25
N SER A 273 19.40 6.47 28.64
CA SER A 273 19.15 7.86 29.01
C SER A 273 18.72 8.70 27.81
N ALA A 274 17.65 9.48 27.95
CA ALA A 274 17.15 10.38 26.90
C ALA A 274 16.41 11.60 27.47
N ALA A 275 16.20 12.63 26.65
CA ALA A 275 15.48 13.85 27.06
C ALA A 275 13.95 13.73 26.96
N THR A 276 13.46 12.78 26.15
CA THR A 276 12.03 12.57 25.87
C THR A 276 11.65 11.09 25.97
N PRO A 277 10.35 10.79 26.13
CA PRO A 277 9.86 9.41 26.06
C PRO A 277 10.17 8.71 24.73
N HIS A 278 10.14 9.42 23.60
CA HIS A 278 10.48 8.84 22.28
C HIS A 278 11.96 8.43 22.20
N GLY A 279 12.88 9.24 22.74
CA GLY A 279 14.28 8.86 22.84
C GLY A 279 14.49 7.62 23.71
N ILE A 280 13.81 7.53 24.87
CA ILE A 280 13.84 6.31 25.70
C ILE A 280 13.32 5.12 24.91
N PHE A 281 12.17 5.26 24.25
CA PHE A 281 11.58 4.19 23.45
C PHE A 281 12.57 3.67 22.39
N ASN A 282 13.20 4.55 21.62
CA ASN A 282 14.22 4.18 20.64
C ASN A 282 15.41 3.44 21.27
N GLY A 283 15.85 3.86 22.45
CA GLY A 283 16.86 3.15 23.22
C GLY A 283 16.43 1.74 23.64
N THR A 284 15.16 1.57 24.03
CA THR A 284 14.62 0.23 24.33
C THR A 284 14.58 -0.66 23.09
N GLN A 285 14.24 -0.12 21.91
CA GLN A 285 14.26 -0.88 20.65
C GLN A 285 15.67 -1.33 20.28
N THR A 286 16.68 -0.48 20.50
CA THR A 286 18.08 -0.86 20.32
C THR A 286 18.50 -1.98 21.26
N LEU A 287 18.15 -1.92 22.55
CA LEU A 287 18.40 -3.03 23.47
C LEU A 287 17.73 -4.32 23.01
N LEU A 288 16.45 -4.26 22.62
CA LEU A 288 15.71 -5.42 22.12
C LEU A 288 16.32 -5.98 20.84
N SER A 289 16.83 -5.14 19.95
CA SER A 289 17.52 -5.55 18.71
C SER A 289 18.86 -6.23 19.02
N MET A 290 19.63 -5.73 20.00
CA MET A 290 20.86 -6.38 20.46
C MET A 290 20.62 -7.76 21.11
N LEU A 291 19.43 -8.00 21.67
CA LEU A 291 19.03 -9.31 22.21
C LEU A 291 18.55 -10.28 21.13
N LYS A 292 18.18 -9.78 19.95
CA LYS A 292 17.68 -10.59 18.84
C LYS A 292 18.75 -11.59 18.40
N ASP A 293 18.30 -12.79 18.03
CA ASP A 293 19.14 -13.91 17.58
C ASP A 293 20.19 -14.44 18.60
N LYS A 294 20.20 -13.92 19.84
CA LYS A 294 20.93 -14.49 20.96
C LYS A 294 20.11 -15.57 21.66
N GLN A 295 20.80 -16.54 22.26
CA GLN A 295 20.20 -17.60 23.06
C GLN A 295 20.44 -17.34 24.54
N THR A 296 19.59 -17.88 25.41
CA THR A 296 19.76 -17.79 26.86
C THR A 296 20.97 -18.64 27.32
N PRO A 297 21.83 -18.16 28.24
CA PRO A 297 21.80 -16.82 28.85
C PRO A 297 22.25 -15.73 27.86
N TYR A 298 21.53 -14.60 27.83
CA TYR A 298 21.82 -13.53 26.86
C TYR A 298 23.06 -12.73 27.29
N LEU A 299 24.11 -12.81 26.48
CA LEU A 299 25.37 -12.10 26.71
C LEU A 299 25.43 -10.79 25.92
N LEU A 300 25.62 -9.69 26.64
CA LEU A 300 25.87 -8.35 26.09
C LEU A 300 27.25 -7.88 26.54
N GLU A 301 28.12 -7.53 25.59
CA GLU A 301 29.45 -7.03 25.88
C GLU A 301 29.40 -5.58 26.35
N ALA A 302 30.36 -5.17 27.18
CA ALA A 302 30.40 -3.82 27.70
C ALA A 302 30.54 -2.77 26.58
N VAL A 303 29.54 -1.90 26.44
CA VAL A 303 29.46 -0.95 25.31
C VAL A 303 28.73 0.34 25.70
N SER A 304 29.18 1.45 25.12
CA SER A 304 28.49 2.73 25.14
C SER A 304 27.99 3.07 23.74
N ILE A 305 26.68 3.31 23.63
CA ILE A 305 25.98 3.66 22.39
C ILE A 305 25.43 5.07 22.52
N ARG A 306 25.52 5.85 21.43
CA ARG A 306 24.83 7.13 21.26
C ARG A 306 24.18 7.12 19.90
N ASP A 307 22.92 7.54 19.84
CA ASP A 307 22.15 7.43 18.62
C ASP A 307 20.99 8.42 18.54
N TYR A 308 20.63 8.76 17.31
CA TYR A 308 19.55 9.66 16.94
C TYR A 308 19.31 9.57 15.42
N PRO A 309 18.10 9.82 14.93
CA PRO A 309 17.80 9.75 13.49
C PRO A 309 18.38 10.94 12.72
N ASP A 310 18.81 10.71 11.47
CA ASP A 310 19.20 11.78 10.53
C ASP A 310 17.99 12.53 9.96
N LEU A 311 16.88 11.81 9.80
CA LEU A 311 15.65 12.29 9.19
C LEU A 311 14.52 12.18 10.22
N ALA A 312 13.83 13.29 10.45
CA ALA A 312 12.76 13.38 11.45
C ALA A 312 11.48 12.67 10.99
N TYR A 313 11.28 12.52 9.68
CA TYR A 313 10.16 11.77 9.10
C TYR A 313 10.66 10.44 8.54
N ARG A 314 10.13 9.32 9.05
CA ARG A 314 10.47 7.96 8.60
C ARG A 314 9.17 7.18 8.47
N GLY A 315 8.59 7.23 7.28
CA GLY A 315 7.24 6.76 7.02
C GLY A 315 7.14 5.41 6.33
N GLN A 316 6.03 4.74 6.54
CA GLN A 316 5.55 3.66 5.69
C GLN A 316 4.07 3.91 5.38
N MET A 317 3.72 3.97 4.10
CA MET A 317 2.35 4.00 3.64
C MET A 317 1.83 2.58 3.45
N ILE A 318 0.60 2.32 3.90
CA ILE A 318 -0.12 1.08 3.65
C ILE A 318 -1.44 1.41 2.95
N ASP A 319 -1.60 0.92 1.73
CA ASP A 319 -2.86 0.95 0.98
C ASP A 319 -3.80 -0.11 1.54
N ILE A 320 -4.92 0.34 2.09
CA ILE A 320 -6.01 -0.56 2.50
C ILE A 320 -7.26 -0.38 1.62
N ALA A 321 -7.23 0.55 0.67
CA ALA A 321 -8.33 0.85 -0.23
C ALA A 321 -8.43 -0.23 -1.32
N ARG A 322 -7.35 -0.47 -2.08
CA ARG A 322 -7.35 -1.42 -3.20
C ARG A 322 -7.65 -2.83 -2.73
N ASN A 323 -6.98 -3.28 -1.66
CA ASN A 323 -7.28 -4.52 -0.95
C ASN A 323 -7.10 -4.33 0.57
N PHE A 324 -8.15 -4.67 1.32
CA PHE A 324 -8.34 -4.37 2.73
C PHE A 324 -7.34 -5.09 3.64
N THR A 325 -6.70 -4.31 4.52
CA THR A 325 -5.93 -4.84 5.66
C THR A 325 -6.70 -4.56 6.95
N ALA A 326 -7.01 -5.62 7.70
CA ALA A 326 -7.76 -5.52 8.95
C ALA A 326 -7.00 -4.73 10.05
N PRO A 327 -7.71 -4.08 11.00
CA PRO A 327 -7.10 -3.27 12.06
C PRO A 327 -5.99 -3.99 12.83
N GLU A 328 -6.17 -5.27 13.09
CA GLU A 328 -5.26 -6.02 13.96
C GLU A 328 -3.96 -6.37 13.25
N ASN A 329 -4.01 -6.44 11.92
CA ASN A 329 -2.85 -6.60 11.08
C ASN A 329 -2.09 -5.27 10.94
N LEU A 330 -2.78 -4.12 10.85
CA LEU A 330 -2.09 -2.82 10.93
C LEU A 330 -1.41 -2.61 12.29
N LYS A 331 -2.01 -3.02 13.41
CA LYS A 331 -1.36 -2.98 14.73
C LYS A 331 -0.07 -3.80 14.78
N LYS A 332 -0.06 -4.99 14.15
CA LYS A 332 1.17 -5.80 14.00
C LYS A 332 2.24 -5.05 13.20
N LEU A 333 1.86 -4.41 12.09
CA LEU A 333 2.78 -3.59 11.30
C LEU A 333 3.32 -2.41 12.11
N VAL A 334 2.48 -1.74 12.90
CA VAL A 334 2.91 -0.67 13.82
C VAL A 334 3.94 -1.16 14.84
N ASP A 335 3.77 -2.35 15.41
CA ASP A 335 4.80 -2.95 16.28
C ASP A 335 6.13 -3.13 15.55
N ILE A 336 6.10 -3.58 14.30
CA ILE A 336 7.29 -3.81 13.49
C ILE A 336 7.95 -2.47 13.11
N PHE A 337 7.18 -1.50 12.63
CA PHE A 337 7.65 -0.16 12.28
C PHE A 337 8.34 0.51 13.47
N ALA A 338 7.70 0.45 14.63
CA ALA A 338 8.26 0.97 15.86
C ALA A 338 9.56 0.24 16.26
N SER A 339 9.65 -1.09 16.06
CA SER A 339 10.87 -1.85 16.34
C SER A 339 12.07 -1.46 15.47
N TYR A 340 11.80 -0.99 14.25
CA TYR A 340 12.80 -0.43 13.33
C TYR A 340 12.89 1.11 13.39
N LYS A 341 12.25 1.73 14.40
CA LYS A 341 12.26 3.17 14.65
C LYS A 341 11.64 4.01 13.52
N LEU A 342 10.78 3.43 12.68
CA LEU A 342 9.89 4.20 11.81
C LEU A 342 8.83 4.89 12.68
N ASN A 343 8.48 6.13 12.35
CA ASN A 343 7.67 6.99 13.22
C ASN A 343 6.42 7.56 12.55
N VAL A 344 6.13 7.16 11.30
CA VAL A 344 4.90 7.52 10.59
C VAL A 344 4.29 6.31 9.88
N LEU A 345 3.00 6.09 10.10
CA LEU A 345 2.13 5.28 9.27
C LEU A 345 1.29 6.22 8.40
N HIS A 346 1.51 6.21 7.09
CA HIS A 346 0.66 6.91 6.13
C HIS A 346 -0.51 5.99 5.77
N PHE A 347 -1.71 6.36 6.22
CA PHE A 347 -2.91 5.55 6.18
C PHE A 347 -3.75 5.90 4.96
N HIS A 348 -3.52 5.18 3.86
CA HIS A 348 -4.21 5.33 2.59
C HIS A 348 -5.50 4.49 2.61
N PHE A 349 -6.61 5.12 3.01
CA PHE A 349 -7.85 4.43 3.34
C PHE A 349 -8.98 4.62 2.31
N CYS A 350 -8.79 5.46 1.31
CA CYS A 350 -9.75 5.60 0.22
C CYS A 350 -9.03 5.75 -1.11
N ASP A 351 -9.64 5.17 -2.15
CA ASP A 351 -9.23 5.30 -3.54
C ASP A 351 -10.44 4.98 -4.45
N ASP A 352 -10.20 4.67 -5.72
CA ASP A 352 -11.24 4.33 -6.67
C ASP A 352 -12.00 3.05 -6.30
N GLU A 353 -11.27 2.06 -5.81
CA GLU A 353 -11.80 0.73 -5.53
C GLU A 353 -12.49 0.60 -4.17
N ALA A 354 -12.28 1.55 -3.26
CA ALA A 354 -12.98 1.55 -1.98
C ALA A 354 -12.82 2.79 -1.11
N TRP A 355 -13.73 2.90 -0.14
CA TRP A 355 -13.62 3.77 1.02
C TRP A 355 -13.63 2.93 2.32
N ARG A 356 -12.64 3.10 3.19
CA ARG A 356 -12.36 2.17 4.30
C ARG A 356 -12.48 2.75 5.70
N LEU A 357 -13.03 3.95 5.88
CA LEU A 357 -13.18 4.56 7.20
C LEU A 357 -14.61 5.05 7.43
N GLU A 358 -15.21 4.71 8.56
CA GLU A 358 -16.53 5.24 8.92
C GLU A 358 -16.49 6.76 9.17
N ILE A 359 -17.36 7.51 8.48
CA ILE A 359 -17.52 8.96 8.65
C ILE A 359 -18.96 9.26 9.11
N PRO A 360 -19.18 9.64 10.37
CA PRO A 360 -20.52 9.96 10.89
C PRO A 360 -21.24 11.02 10.04
N GLY A 361 -22.46 10.73 9.59
CA GLY A 361 -23.28 11.58 8.72
C GLY A 361 -23.13 11.32 7.21
N LEU A 362 -22.14 10.51 6.82
CA LEU A 362 -21.86 10.07 5.45
C LEU A 362 -21.83 8.52 5.39
N GLU A 363 -22.88 7.89 5.89
CA GLU A 363 -22.97 6.43 6.07
C GLU A 363 -22.81 5.65 4.75
N GLU A 364 -23.15 6.28 3.61
CA GLU A 364 -23.03 5.65 2.30
C GLU A 364 -21.57 5.34 1.91
N LEU A 365 -20.58 6.06 2.46
CA LEU A 365 -19.16 5.83 2.18
C LEU A 365 -18.72 4.40 2.57
N THR A 366 -19.23 3.87 3.68
CA THR A 366 -18.94 2.49 4.08
C THR A 366 -20.05 1.53 3.67
N ALA A 367 -21.32 1.96 3.66
CA ALA A 367 -22.42 1.08 3.25
C ALA A 367 -22.38 0.68 1.77
N VAL A 368 -21.77 1.51 0.91
CA VAL A 368 -21.55 1.26 -0.53
C VAL A 368 -20.06 1.17 -0.83
N GLY A 369 -19.29 2.22 -0.53
CA GLY A 369 -17.90 2.36 -0.94
C GLY A 369 -16.94 1.35 -0.33
N SER A 370 -17.29 0.65 0.75
CA SER A 370 -16.41 -0.39 1.33
C SER A 370 -16.66 -1.80 0.80
N ARG A 371 -17.62 -1.96 -0.12
CA ARG A 371 -18.15 -3.24 -0.57
C ARG A 371 -18.03 -3.33 -2.09
N ARG A 372 -17.56 -4.48 -2.58
CA ARG A 372 -17.43 -4.81 -4.00
C ARG A 372 -18.18 -6.10 -4.28
N GLY A 373 -19.05 -6.08 -5.28
CA GLY A 373 -19.83 -7.26 -5.63
C GLY A 373 -20.55 -7.10 -6.95
N HIS A 374 -21.20 -8.17 -7.40
CA HIS A 374 -21.97 -8.13 -8.64
C HIS A 374 -23.11 -7.11 -8.53
N THR A 375 -23.12 -6.18 -9.46
CA THR A 375 -24.09 -5.10 -9.58
C THR A 375 -24.17 -4.67 -11.03
N THR A 376 -25.24 -3.97 -11.40
CA THR A 376 -25.42 -3.36 -12.73
C THR A 376 -25.46 -1.83 -12.67
N ASP A 377 -25.53 -1.24 -11.48
CA ASP A 377 -25.74 0.20 -11.28
C ASP A 377 -24.91 0.81 -10.13
N GLU A 378 -24.22 -0.03 -9.36
CA GLU A 378 -23.43 0.33 -8.18
C GLU A 378 -24.19 1.08 -7.07
N SER A 379 -25.51 0.89 -7.00
CA SER A 379 -26.35 1.55 -6.00
C SER A 379 -26.15 1.04 -4.57
N GLN A 380 -25.61 -0.17 -4.39
CA GLN A 380 -25.43 -0.85 -3.09
C GLN A 380 -23.99 -1.28 -2.80
N CYS A 381 -23.15 -1.39 -3.81
CA CYS A 381 -21.73 -1.75 -3.74
C CYS A 381 -21.04 -1.31 -5.03
N LEU A 382 -19.72 -1.19 -5.00
CA LEU A 382 -18.91 -0.96 -6.20
C LEU A 382 -18.81 -2.24 -7.04
N TYR A 383 -18.45 -2.10 -8.32
CA TYR A 383 -18.09 -3.25 -9.15
C TYR A 383 -16.97 -4.09 -8.52
N PRO A 384 -16.91 -5.40 -8.79
CA PRO A 384 -15.76 -6.22 -8.44
C PRO A 384 -14.48 -5.66 -9.07
N CYS A 385 -13.39 -5.74 -8.33
CA CYS A 385 -12.05 -5.52 -8.84
C CYS A 385 -11.06 -6.45 -8.13
N TYR A 386 -9.96 -6.75 -8.82
CA TYR A 386 -8.95 -7.72 -8.36
C TYR A 386 -9.62 -9.05 -7.97
N ASP A 387 -9.17 -9.73 -6.92
CA ASP A 387 -9.80 -10.99 -6.44
C ASP A 387 -10.96 -10.74 -5.45
N GLY A 388 -11.71 -9.64 -5.63
CA GLY A 388 -12.80 -9.23 -4.73
C GLY A 388 -14.04 -10.13 -4.76
N GLY A 389 -14.23 -10.89 -5.85
CA GLY A 389 -15.38 -11.77 -6.05
C GLY A 389 -16.70 -11.04 -6.35
N TYR A 390 -17.81 -11.78 -6.35
CA TYR A 390 -19.14 -11.25 -6.68
C TYR A 390 -20.05 -10.97 -5.47
N ASP A 391 -19.67 -11.44 -4.28
CA ASP A 391 -20.47 -11.31 -3.07
C ASP A 391 -19.99 -10.10 -2.24
N PRO A 392 -20.78 -9.01 -2.15
CA PRO A 392 -20.39 -7.79 -1.41
C PRO A 392 -20.37 -7.97 0.11
N ASP A 393 -20.85 -9.10 0.64
CA ASP A 393 -20.85 -9.41 2.06
C ASP A 393 -19.81 -10.49 2.42
N ALA A 394 -19.13 -11.05 1.42
CA ALA A 394 -18.07 -12.02 1.64
C ALA A 394 -16.86 -11.35 2.31
N LYS A 395 -16.24 -12.08 3.25
CA LYS A 395 -15.00 -11.67 3.93
C LYS A 395 -13.78 -11.88 3.03
N THR A 396 -13.73 -11.17 1.91
CA THR A 396 -12.59 -11.09 1.01
C THR A 396 -11.76 -9.84 1.31
N VAL A 397 -10.55 -9.75 0.77
CA VAL A 397 -9.78 -8.51 0.82
C VAL A 397 -10.44 -7.37 0.02
N GLY A 398 -11.47 -7.65 -0.79
CA GLY A 398 -12.20 -6.58 -1.47
C GLY A 398 -13.16 -5.80 -0.60
N ASN A 399 -13.58 -6.39 0.52
CA ASN A 399 -14.62 -5.86 1.38
C ASN A 399 -14.10 -5.52 2.78
N GLY A 400 -14.69 -4.51 3.41
CA GLY A 400 -14.39 -4.13 4.79
C GLY A 400 -14.00 -2.68 4.95
N TYR A 401 -14.11 -2.19 6.18
CA TYR A 401 -13.74 -0.83 6.60
C TYR A 401 -13.42 -0.82 8.11
N TYR A 402 -12.86 0.28 8.57
CA TYR A 402 -12.61 0.57 9.98
C TYR A 402 -13.80 1.37 10.50
N SER A 403 -14.44 0.85 11.54
CA SER A 403 -15.33 1.67 12.34
C SER A 403 -14.58 2.84 12.98
N ARG A 404 -15.33 3.86 13.38
CA ARG A 404 -14.78 5.01 14.11
C ARG A 404 -13.98 4.57 15.35
N GLU A 405 -14.51 3.59 16.09
CA GLU A 405 -13.89 3.07 17.31
C GLU A 405 -12.57 2.33 17.02
N GLU A 406 -12.54 1.50 15.97
CA GLU A 406 -11.33 0.78 15.56
C GLU A 406 -10.23 1.74 15.11
N PHE A 407 -10.57 2.82 14.40
CA PHE A 407 -9.58 3.82 14.01
C PHE A 407 -9.05 4.60 15.23
N ILE A 408 -9.90 5.01 16.17
CA ILE A 408 -9.46 5.66 17.42
C ILE A 408 -8.56 4.74 18.23
N ASP A 409 -8.86 3.45 18.29
CA ASP A 409 -8.02 2.45 18.96
C ASP A 409 -6.66 2.30 18.26
N LEU A 410 -6.64 2.25 16.91
CA LEU A 410 -5.41 2.23 16.14
C LEU A 410 -4.55 3.49 16.38
N LEU A 411 -5.17 4.67 16.43
CA LEU A 411 -4.50 5.94 16.74
C LEU A 411 -3.79 5.88 18.09
N LYS A 412 -4.48 5.43 19.14
CA LYS A 412 -3.90 5.27 20.49
C LYS A 412 -2.77 4.25 20.47
N TYR A 413 -3.00 3.10 19.85
CA TYR A 413 -2.03 2.00 19.77
C TYR A 413 -0.71 2.43 19.11
N ALA A 414 -0.80 3.19 18.03
CA ALA A 414 0.34 3.75 17.30
C ALA A 414 1.06 4.83 18.11
N ALA A 415 0.31 5.74 18.75
CA ALA A 415 0.89 6.79 19.58
C ALA A 415 1.69 6.25 20.77
N GLU A 416 1.22 5.19 21.43
CA GLU A 416 1.96 4.49 22.49
C GLU A 416 3.33 3.95 22.03
N ARG A 417 3.48 3.71 20.73
CA ARG A 417 4.69 3.20 20.08
C ARG A 417 5.47 4.28 19.34
N HIS A 418 5.13 5.56 19.59
CA HIS A 418 5.74 6.73 18.93
C HIS A 418 5.58 6.74 17.41
N VAL A 419 4.58 6.04 16.89
CA VAL A 419 4.19 6.07 15.48
C VAL A 419 3.01 7.01 15.30
N ARG A 420 3.19 8.05 14.49
CA ARG A 420 2.10 8.96 14.12
C ARG A 420 1.35 8.40 12.92
N ILE A 421 0.03 8.55 12.90
CA ILE A 421 -0.77 8.22 11.73
C ILE A 421 -1.04 9.50 10.94
N VAL A 422 -0.80 9.48 9.64
CA VAL A 422 -1.21 10.52 8.68
C VAL A 422 -2.33 9.94 7.83
N PRO A 423 -3.59 10.40 7.94
CA PRO A 423 -4.67 9.90 7.12
C PRO A 423 -4.64 10.56 5.73
N GLU A 424 -4.97 9.78 4.71
CA GLU A 424 -5.06 10.26 3.33
C GLU A 424 -6.48 10.22 2.80
N ILE A 425 -6.95 11.36 2.30
CA ILE A 425 -8.18 11.49 1.52
C ILE A 425 -7.76 11.75 0.07
N GLU A 426 -7.78 10.71 -0.77
CA GLU A 426 -7.48 10.85 -2.18
C GLU A 426 -8.45 11.84 -2.86
N SER A 427 -7.89 12.87 -3.50
CA SER A 427 -8.64 13.92 -4.17
C SER A 427 -7.77 14.78 -5.11
N PRO A 428 -8.33 15.41 -6.16
CA PRO A 428 -9.67 15.17 -6.69
C PRO A 428 -9.73 13.92 -7.59
N GLY A 429 -8.59 13.39 -8.05
CA GLY A 429 -8.49 12.07 -8.66
C GLY A 429 -8.65 10.95 -7.63
N HIS A 430 -8.61 9.70 -8.06
CA HIS A 430 -8.65 8.53 -7.16
C HIS A 430 -9.86 8.52 -6.20
N ALA A 431 -10.97 9.15 -6.62
CA ALA A 431 -12.09 9.47 -5.75
C ALA A 431 -13.34 8.65 -6.05
N ARG A 432 -13.25 7.62 -6.91
CA ARG A 432 -14.43 6.93 -7.43
C ARG A 432 -15.32 6.33 -6.34
N ALA A 433 -14.75 5.70 -5.32
CA ALA A 433 -15.55 5.13 -4.23
C ALA A 433 -16.36 6.20 -3.49
N ALA A 434 -15.79 7.39 -3.27
CA ALA A 434 -16.49 8.52 -2.68
C ALA A 434 -17.59 9.03 -3.63
N ILE A 435 -17.29 9.19 -4.92
CA ILE A 435 -18.24 9.68 -5.94
C ILE A 435 -19.45 8.75 -6.03
N VAL A 436 -19.23 7.44 -6.15
CA VAL A 436 -20.31 6.44 -6.26
C VAL A 436 -21.13 6.40 -4.97
N SER A 437 -20.49 6.46 -3.80
CA SER A 437 -21.19 6.51 -2.51
C SER A 437 -22.07 7.76 -2.38
N MET A 438 -21.56 8.92 -2.78
CA MET A 438 -22.33 10.17 -2.74
C MET A 438 -23.44 10.20 -3.81
N LYS A 439 -23.27 9.50 -4.94
CA LYS A 439 -24.35 9.26 -5.91
C LYS A 439 -25.45 8.37 -5.33
N ALA A 440 -25.09 7.30 -4.60
CA ALA A 440 -26.06 6.47 -3.89
C ALA A 440 -26.84 7.28 -2.83
N ARG A 441 -26.13 8.15 -2.09
CA ARG A 441 -26.74 9.11 -1.16
C ARG A 441 -27.72 10.05 -1.86
N TYR A 442 -27.31 10.65 -2.98
CA TYR A 442 -28.16 11.52 -3.78
C TYR A 442 -29.45 10.80 -4.18
N ASN A 443 -29.34 9.61 -4.79
CA ASN A 443 -30.49 8.82 -5.24
C ASN A 443 -31.45 8.46 -4.09
N LYS A 444 -30.90 8.14 -2.92
CA LYS A 444 -31.68 7.81 -1.72
C LYS A 444 -32.53 8.97 -1.21
N TYR A 445 -32.05 10.22 -1.33
CA TYR A 445 -32.71 11.39 -0.76
C TYR A 445 -33.36 12.31 -1.80
N PHE A 446 -33.06 12.20 -3.09
CA PHE A 446 -33.46 13.20 -4.10
C PHE A 446 -34.97 13.48 -4.13
N GLU A 447 -35.81 12.46 -3.93
CA GLU A 447 -37.28 12.63 -3.90
C GLU A 447 -37.80 13.14 -2.55
N THR A 448 -37.14 12.80 -1.44
CA THR A 448 -37.65 13.04 -0.07
C THR A 448 -37.04 14.27 0.60
N ASP A 449 -35.77 14.56 0.31
CA ASP A 449 -34.97 15.65 0.87
C ASP A 449 -33.90 16.08 -0.15
N PRO A 450 -34.25 16.92 -1.15
CA PRO A 450 -33.32 17.38 -2.18
C PRO A 450 -32.11 18.16 -1.62
N GLY A 451 -32.27 18.80 -0.46
CA GLY A 451 -31.18 19.51 0.22
C GLY A 451 -30.12 18.52 0.68
N LYS A 452 -30.53 17.48 1.41
CA LYS A 452 -29.64 16.40 1.85
C LYS A 452 -29.04 15.61 0.69
N ALA A 453 -29.79 15.43 -0.40
CA ALA A 453 -29.31 14.75 -1.60
C ALA A 453 -28.12 15.47 -2.25
N THR A 454 -28.17 16.81 -2.31
CA THR A 454 -27.18 17.65 -3.00
C THR A 454 -26.07 18.18 -2.10
N GLU A 455 -26.20 18.00 -0.78
CA GLU A 455 -25.30 18.56 0.23
C GLU A 455 -23.82 18.21 -0.01
N TYR A 456 -23.56 16.95 -0.39
CA TYR A 456 -22.24 16.33 -0.55
C TYR A 456 -22.02 15.68 -1.92
N MET A 457 -22.74 16.13 -2.94
CA MET A 457 -22.58 15.62 -4.31
C MET A 457 -21.17 15.92 -4.86
N LEU A 458 -20.50 14.93 -5.45
CA LEU A 458 -19.10 15.03 -5.91
C LEU A 458 -18.93 15.05 -7.43
N SER A 459 -19.99 14.76 -8.18
CA SER A 459 -20.02 14.82 -9.63
C SER A 459 -21.37 15.37 -10.09
N GLU A 460 -21.43 15.90 -11.31
CA GLU A 460 -22.70 16.37 -11.89
C GLU A 460 -23.09 15.50 -13.10
N PRO A 461 -24.38 15.13 -13.26
CA PRO A 461 -24.82 14.31 -14.39
C PRO A 461 -24.58 14.93 -15.77
N GLU A 462 -24.53 16.26 -15.85
CA GLU A 462 -24.32 17.01 -17.09
C GLU A 462 -22.86 17.04 -17.56
N ASP A 463 -21.91 16.53 -16.77
CA ASP A 463 -20.50 16.49 -17.16
C ASP A 463 -20.29 15.45 -18.27
N THR A 464 -20.01 15.93 -19.49
CA THR A 464 -19.71 15.09 -20.64
C THR A 464 -18.21 14.94 -20.92
N SER A 465 -17.35 15.22 -19.93
CA SER A 465 -15.90 15.09 -20.06
C SER A 465 -15.52 13.69 -20.50
N ARG A 466 -14.53 13.59 -21.40
CA ARG A 466 -13.97 12.31 -21.86
C ARG A 466 -12.53 12.23 -21.41
N TYR A 467 -12.28 11.37 -20.44
CA TYR A 467 -10.95 11.09 -19.91
C TYR A 467 -10.87 9.62 -19.51
N VAL A 468 -9.65 9.14 -19.32
CA VAL A 468 -9.35 7.80 -18.82
C VAL A 468 -8.25 7.98 -17.78
N SER A 469 -8.48 7.53 -16.54
CA SER A 469 -7.46 7.52 -15.50
C SER A 469 -6.38 6.50 -15.79
N VAL A 470 -5.28 6.57 -15.05
CA VAL A 470 -4.19 5.59 -15.19
C VAL A 470 -4.62 4.16 -14.83
N GLN A 471 -5.66 3.97 -13.97
CA GLN A 471 -6.31 2.67 -13.69
C GLN A 471 -7.49 2.36 -14.63
N TYR A 472 -7.68 3.17 -15.68
CA TYR A 472 -8.68 2.99 -16.75
C TYR A 472 -10.13 3.27 -16.32
N TYR A 473 -10.33 4.03 -15.25
CA TYR A 473 -11.65 4.56 -14.90
C TYR A 473 -11.98 5.81 -15.74
N THR A 474 -13.26 6.07 -15.95
CA THR A 474 -13.75 7.23 -16.70
C THR A 474 -14.67 8.14 -15.88
N ASP A 475 -14.79 7.85 -14.59
CA ASP A 475 -15.74 8.45 -13.65
C ASP A 475 -15.13 8.65 -12.25
N ASN A 476 -13.80 8.80 -12.17
CA ASN A 476 -13.04 8.73 -10.92
C ASN A 476 -12.58 10.07 -10.33
N VAL A 477 -12.96 11.19 -10.94
CA VAL A 477 -12.49 12.51 -10.52
C VAL A 477 -13.63 13.37 -9.97
N MET A 478 -13.44 13.94 -8.78
CA MET A 478 -14.38 14.88 -8.17
C MET A 478 -14.52 16.13 -9.05
N ASN A 479 -15.73 16.67 -9.15
CA ASN A 479 -15.96 17.95 -9.81
C ASN A 479 -15.57 19.09 -8.87
N VAL A 480 -14.48 19.78 -9.23
CA VAL A 480 -13.84 20.80 -8.39
C VAL A 480 -14.55 22.17 -8.42
N ALA A 481 -15.53 22.36 -9.30
CA ALA A 481 -16.35 23.56 -9.34
C ALA A 481 -17.59 23.48 -8.43
N LEU A 482 -17.89 22.31 -7.85
CA LEU A 482 -19.05 22.15 -6.97
C LEU A 482 -18.72 22.59 -5.54
N PRO A 483 -19.52 23.50 -4.93
CA PRO A 483 -19.39 23.83 -3.52
C PRO A 483 -19.59 22.62 -2.58
N SER A 484 -20.34 21.61 -3.02
CA SER A 484 -20.55 20.35 -2.29
C SER A 484 -19.27 19.53 -2.15
N THR A 485 -18.33 19.60 -3.11
CA THR A 485 -17.02 18.95 -3.02
C THR A 485 -16.24 19.45 -1.81
N TYR A 486 -16.16 20.78 -1.64
CA TYR A 486 -15.48 21.38 -0.49
C TYR A 486 -16.20 21.11 0.84
N ARG A 487 -17.55 21.08 0.84
CA ARG A 487 -18.32 20.68 2.05
C ARG A 487 -18.07 19.23 2.43
N PHE A 488 -17.98 18.32 1.47
CA PHE A 488 -17.65 16.92 1.69
C PHE A 488 -16.26 16.80 2.30
N MET A 489 -15.26 17.41 1.66
CA MET A 489 -13.88 17.36 2.16
C MET A 489 -13.77 17.95 3.57
N GLU A 490 -14.37 19.13 3.82
CA GLU A 490 -14.38 19.74 5.15
C GLU A 490 -15.07 18.85 6.19
N LYS A 491 -16.18 18.19 5.84
CA LYS A 491 -16.87 17.26 6.74
C LYS A 491 -15.97 16.07 7.12
N VAL A 492 -15.29 15.45 6.16
CA VAL A 492 -14.38 14.33 6.43
C VAL A 492 -13.20 14.78 7.30
N ILE A 493 -12.59 15.94 7.00
CA ILE A 493 -11.50 16.52 7.79
C ILE A 493 -11.93 16.79 9.24
N GLN A 494 -13.14 17.30 9.44
CA GLN A 494 -13.67 17.55 10.78
C GLN A 494 -13.91 16.26 11.58
N GLU A 495 -14.41 15.19 10.94
CA GLU A 495 -14.58 13.89 11.60
C GLU A 495 -13.23 13.24 11.93
N LEU A 496 -12.23 13.35 11.04
CA LEU A 496 -10.85 12.95 11.34
C LEU A 496 -10.30 13.71 12.57
N ASN A 497 -10.44 15.04 12.59
CA ASN A 497 -10.00 15.84 13.73
C ASN A 497 -10.70 15.43 15.04
N ALA A 498 -12.02 15.15 14.98
CA ALA A 498 -12.78 14.67 16.13
C ALA A 498 -12.30 13.30 16.64
N MET A 499 -11.98 12.36 15.73
CA MET A 499 -11.40 11.06 16.10
C MET A 499 -10.03 11.20 16.77
N TYR A 500 -9.16 12.09 16.27
CA TYR A 500 -7.87 12.36 16.92
C TYR A 500 -8.04 12.99 18.30
N GLN A 501 -8.94 13.96 18.46
CA GLN A 501 -9.22 14.57 19.76
C GLN A 501 -9.73 13.56 20.78
N GLU A 502 -10.62 12.65 20.37
CA GLU A 502 -11.10 11.56 21.23
C GLU A 502 -10.01 10.52 21.53
N ALA A 503 -9.04 10.36 20.61
CA ALA A 503 -7.84 9.59 20.86
C ALA A 503 -6.88 10.25 21.87
N GLY A 504 -7.10 11.51 22.23
CA GLY A 504 -6.19 12.31 23.06
C GLY A 504 -4.96 12.82 22.28
N LEU A 505 -5.08 12.88 20.95
CA LEU A 505 -4.02 13.26 20.01
C LEU A 505 -4.42 14.53 19.25
N SER A 506 -3.41 15.18 18.64
CA SER A 506 -3.63 16.30 17.73
C SER A 506 -3.37 15.86 16.29
N LEU A 507 -4.37 15.97 15.43
CA LEU A 507 -4.17 15.89 13.99
C LEU A 507 -3.38 17.12 13.54
N TYR A 508 -2.25 16.93 12.87
CA TYR A 508 -1.42 18.04 12.40
C TYR A 508 -1.47 18.23 10.87
N THR A 509 -1.83 17.16 10.15
CA THR A 509 -1.98 17.18 8.70
C THR A 509 -2.91 16.07 8.22
N VAL A 510 -3.50 16.29 7.04
CA VAL A 510 -4.20 15.29 6.24
C VAL A 510 -3.54 15.30 4.87
N HIS A 511 -3.24 14.11 4.34
CA HIS A 511 -2.78 13.98 2.97
C HIS A 511 -4.00 14.09 2.04
N LEU A 512 -3.94 14.97 1.05
CA LEU A 512 -5.06 15.27 0.15
C LEU A 512 -4.99 14.48 -1.16
N GLY A 513 -4.05 13.55 -1.28
CA GLY A 513 -3.73 12.89 -2.55
C GLY A 513 -3.12 13.88 -3.54
N GLY A 514 -3.76 14.03 -4.69
CA GLY A 514 -3.49 15.08 -5.68
C GLY A 514 -2.79 14.58 -6.94
N ASP A 515 -2.49 13.28 -7.00
CA ASP A 515 -1.81 12.63 -8.10
C ASP A 515 -2.75 12.31 -9.29
N GLU A 516 -2.11 12.08 -10.43
CA GLU A 516 -2.67 11.44 -11.63
C GLU A 516 -4.02 11.97 -12.16
N VAL A 517 -4.32 13.26 -11.93
CA VAL A 517 -5.51 13.91 -12.51
C VAL A 517 -5.48 13.81 -14.05
N PRO A 518 -6.44 13.11 -14.69
CA PRO A 518 -6.36 12.76 -16.10
C PRO A 518 -6.50 13.97 -17.03
N ARG A 519 -5.84 13.92 -18.18
CA ARG A 519 -6.03 14.94 -19.22
C ARG A 519 -7.46 14.91 -19.75
N GLY A 520 -8.05 16.10 -19.92
CA GLY A 520 -9.40 16.27 -20.49
C GLY A 520 -10.54 16.21 -19.47
N VAL A 521 -10.24 15.90 -18.20
CA VAL A 521 -11.22 15.97 -17.10
C VAL A 521 -11.78 17.39 -16.95
N TRP A 522 -13.03 17.49 -16.48
CA TRP A 522 -13.81 18.72 -16.25
C TRP A 522 -14.15 19.56 -17.48
N MET A 523 -13.50 19.36 -18.62
CA MET A 523 -13.68 20.20 -19.81
C MET A 523 -15.10 20.11 -20.40
N GLY A 524 -15.83 19.02 -20.13
CA GLY A 524 -17.23 18.84 -20.49
C GLY A 524 -18.23 19.22 -19.40
N SER A 525 -17.78 19.69 -18.22
CA SER A 525 -18.64 20.04 -17.10
C SER A 525 -19.14 21.49 -17.22
N PRO A 526 -20.47 21.73 -17.25
CA PRO A 526 -21.00 23.09 -17.28
C PRO A 526 -20.57 23.94 -16.09
N LYS A 527 -20.45 23.35 -14.89
CA LYS A 527 -20.00 24.08 -13.69
C LYS A 527 -18.54 24.47 -13.76
N CYS A 528 -17.69 23.59 -14.26
CA CYS A 528 -16.29 23.91 -14.48
C CYS A 528 -16.13 24.96 -15.57
N GLN A 529 -16.90 24.90 -16.66
CA GLN A 529 -16.87 25.93 -17.70
C GLN A 529 -17.30 27.31 -17.17
N GLU A 530 -18.31 27.36 -16.29
CA GLU A 530 -18.75 28.59 -15.61
C GLU A 530 -17.62 29.17 -14.74
N LEU A 531 -17.01 28.35 -13.89
CA LEU A 531 -15.89 28.74 -13.04
C LEU A 531 -14.68 29.20 -13.87
N MET A 532 -14.33 28.45 -14.92
CA MET A 532 -13.21 28.80 -15.81
C MET A 532 -13.44 30.17 -16.46
N LYS A 533 -14.66 30.47 -16.90
CA LYS A 533 -15.02 31.77 -17.46
C LYS A 533 -14.92 32.88 -16.42
N GLU A 534 -15.37 32.65 -15.19
CA GLU A 534 -15.30 33.62 -14.10
C GLU A 534 -13.86 33.97 -13.73
N LYS A 535 -12.99 32.96 -13.65
CA LYS A 535 -11.60 33.11 -13.21
C LYS A 535 -10.58 33.31 -14.35
N GLY A 536 -11.02 33.27 -15.60
CA GLY A 536 -10.14 33.42 -16.77
C GLY A 536 -9.22 32.21 -17.02
N MET A 537 -9.64 31.02 -16.62
CA MET A 537 -8.91 29.76 -16.80
C MET A 537 -9.10 29.20 -18.21
N THR A 538 -8.12 28.43 -18.70
CA THR A 538 -8.12 27.90 -20.07
C THR A 538 -7.83 26.40 -20.16
N LYS A 539 -7.29 25.80 -19.10
CA LYS A 539 -6.88 24.39 -19.08
C LYS A 539 -7.38 23.70 -17.82
N ALA A 540 -7.50 22.37 -17.88
CA ALA A 540 -7.84 21.55 -16.71
C ALA A 540 -6.84 21.73 -15.55
N HIS A 541 -5.56 21.97 -15.84
CA HIS A 541 -4.57 22.26 -14.80
C HIS A 541 -4.93 23.48 -13.93
N ASP A 542 -5.51 24.53 -14.53
CA ASP A 542 -5.91 25.73 -13.79
C ASP A 542 -7.02 25.42 -12.77
N LEU A 543 -7.91 24.47 -13.11
CA LEU A 543 -8.94 23.95 -12.19
C LEU A 543 -8.34 23.07 -11.07
N SER A 544 -7.30 22.30 -11.38
CA SER A 544 -6.56 21.52 -10.38
C SER A 544 -5.84 22.45 -9.38
N GLU A 545 -5.14 23.47 -9.88
CA GLU A 545 -4.54 24.51 -9.03
C GLU A 545 -5.58 25.23 -8.16
N TYR A 546 -6.74 25.57 -8.74
CA TYR A 546 -7.85 26.14 -7.99
C TYR A 546 -8.30 25.21 -6.86
N PHE A 547 -8.52 23.93 -7.15
CA PHE A 547 -8.91 22.96 -6.12
C PHE A 547 -7.87 22.87 -4.99
N ILE A 548 -6.60 22.72 -5.33
CA ILE A 548 -5.51 22.56 -4.36
C ILE A 548 -5.40 23.81 -3.46
N THR A 549 -5.46 25.01 -4.04
CA THR A 549 -5.41 26.27 -3.26
C THR A 549 -6.63 26.45 -2.37
N GLN A 550 -7.84 26.12 -2.85
CA GLN A 550 -9.04 26.15 -2.02
C GLN A 550 -8.98 25.12 -0.88
N MET A 551 -8.49 23.91 -1.15
CA MET A 551 -8.32 22.89 -0.12
C MET A 551 -7.26 23.26 0.92
N ALA A 552 -6.17 23.92 0.51
CA ALA A 552 -5.18 24.44 1.43
C ALA A 552 -5.79 25.48 2.40
N ASP A 553 -6.70 26.34 1.92
CA ASP A 553 -7.47 27.26 2.77
C ASP A 553 -8.46 26.53 3.69
N VAL A 554 -9.16 25.49 3.21
CA VAL A 554 -10.02 24.63 4.05
C VAL A 554 -9.22 23.98 5.18
N MET A 555 -8.01 23.48 4.88
CA MET A 555 -7.10 22.90 5.88
C MET A 555 -6.70 23.95 6.92
N GLN A 556 -6.27 25.14 6.49
CA GLN A 556 -5.91 26.23 7.41
C GLN A 556 -7.07 26.68 8.30
N LYS A 557 -8.29 26.78 7.74
CA LYS A 557 -9.51 27.11 8.50
C LYS A 557 -9.79 26.11 9.62
N ASN A 558 -9.42 24.84 9.41
CA ASN A 558 -9.53 23.77 10.42
C ASN A 558 -8.28 23.64 11.31
N GLY A 559 -7.33 24.58 11.21
CA GLY A 559 -6.10 24.60 12.02
C GLY A 559 -5.04 23.59 11.58
N LEU A 560 -5.13 23.08 10.34
CA LEU A 560 -4.29 22.03 9.81
C LEU A 560 -3.40 22.52 8.66
N LYS A 561 -2.28 21.83 8.47
CA LYS A 561 -1.48 21.92 7.24
C LYS A 561 -1.87 20.79 6.29
N PHE A 562 -1.72 20.99 4.99
CA PHE A 562 -1.99 19.93 4.02
C PHE A 562 -0.73 19.12 3.70
N SER A 563 -0.93 17.88 3.32
CA SER A 563 0.08 17.06 2.63
C SER A 563 -0.49 16.60 1.28
N GLY A 564 0.36 16.19 0.35
CA GLY A 564 -0.07 15.68 -0.95
C GLY A 564 1.07 15.07 -1.76
N TRP A 565 0.72 14.30 -2.78
CA TRP A 565 1.66 13.82 -3.78
C TRP A 565 2.24 15.01 -4.55
N GLN A 566 3.42 14.85 -5.14
CA GLN A 566 4.19 15.94 -5.76
C GLN A 566 3.39 16.89 -6.64
N GLU A 567 2.36 16.40 -7.34
CA GLU A 567 1.46 17.15 -8.21
C GLU A 567 0.84 18.37 -7.52
N VAL A 568 0.65 18.35 -6.20
CA VAL A 568 0.19 19.52 -5.42
C VAL A 568 1.18 20.69 -5.38
N ALA A 569 2.39 20.48 -5.91
CA ALA A 569 3.47 21.45 -5.95
C ALA A 569 4.03 21.64 -7.38
N LEU A 570 3.32 21.21 -8.43
CA LEU A 570 3.83 21.24 -9.80
C LEU A 570 3.04 22.15 -10.74
N GLY A 571 3.78 22.94 -11.52
CA GLY A 571 3.22 23.75 -12.61
C GLY A 571 2.30 24.87 -12.16
N HIS A 572 2.44 25.32 -10.90
CA HIS A 572 1.57 26.35 -10.35
C HIS A 572 2.06 27.78 -10.64
N THR A 573 1.15 28.74 -10.54
CA THR A 573 1.53 30.17 -10.49
C THR A 573 2.42 30.46 -9.28
N GLU A 574 3.25 31.51 -9.36
CA GLU A 574 4.12 31.88 -8.23
C GLU A 574 3.30 32.30 -7.00
N GLU A 575 2.15 32.94 -7.22
CA GLU A 575 1.20 33.29 -6.16
C GLU A 575 0.68 32.03 -5.45
N ALA A 576 0.25 31.01 -6.20
CA ALA A 576 -0.15 29.73 -5.64
C ALA A 576 1.02 29.03 -4.92
N HIS A 577 2.23 29.03 -5.49
CA HIS A 577 3.40 28.49 -4.82
C HIS A 577 3.71 29.19 -3.49
N GLN A 578 3.57 30.50 -3.39
CA GLN A 578 3.77 31.23 -2.13
C GLN A 578 2.76 30.80 -1.05
N GLN A 579 1.48 30.67 -1.40
CA GLN A 579 0.45 30.16 -0.50
C GLN A 579 0.76 28.73 -0.05
N LEU A 580 0.94 27.83 -1.02
CA LEU A 580 1.06 26.39 -0.77
C LEU A 580 2.29 26.03 0.05
N ARG A 581 3.45 26.69 -0.19
CA ARG A 581 4.67 26.47 0.61
C ARG A 581 4.47 26.81 2.09
N GLY A 582 3.72 27.86 2.40
CA GLY A 582 3.42 28.28 3.77
C GLY A 582 2.47 27.32 4.51
N GLN A 583 1.64 26.60 3.76
CA GLN A 583 0.54 25.79 4.29
C GLN A 583 0.80 24.27 4.21
N ALA A 584 1.83 23.83 3.51
CA ALA A 584 2.21 22.42 3.40
C ALA A 584 2.92 21.89 4.66
N ALA A 585 2.61 20.66 5.04
CA ALA A 585 3.33 19.84 6.02
C ALA A 585 4.30 18.86 5.36
N GLY A 586 3.98 18.38 4.16
CA GLY A 586 4.79 17.42 3.42
C GLY A 586 4.29 17.22 2.00
N VAL A 587 5.20 17.28 1.02
CA VAL A 587 4.98 16.96 -0.39
C VAL A 587 5.72 15.67 -0.71
N TYR A 588 5.00 14.64 -1.11
CA TYR A 588 5.50 13.28 -1.27
C TYR A 588 5.97 13.11 -2.71
N CYS A 589 7.29 13.25 -2.91
CA CYS A 589 7.89 13.23 -4.24
C CYS A 589 8.31 11.82 -4.62
N TRP A 590 7.58 11.24 -5.57
CA TRP A 590 7.67 9.83 -5.93
C TRP A 590 8.34 9.59 -7.29
N ASN A 591 8.21 10.53 -8.23
CA ASN A 591 8.75 10.33 -9.57
C ASN A 591 10.27 10.52 -9.56
N THR A 592 10.97 9.40 -9.50
CA THR A 592 12.44 9.31 -9.56
C THR A 592 12.92 8.36 -10.66
N VAL A 593 12.07 8.11 -11.65
CA VAL A 593 12.47 7.37 -12.85
C VAL A 593 13.50 8.22 -13.62
N PRO A 594 14.65 7.66 -14.05
CA PRO A 594 15.67 8.42 -14.76
C PRO A 594 15.10 9.23 -15.95
N GLY A 595 15.29 10.54 -15.93
CA GLY A 595 14.77 11.47 -16.95
C GLY A 595 13.53 12.25 -16.52
N SER A 596 12.86 11.85 -15.45
CA SER A 596 11.80 12.62 -14.77
C SER A 596 12.11 12.89 -13.29
N ASP A 597 13.32 12.54 -12.86
CA ASP A 597 13.80 12.50 -11.47
C ASP A 597 14.19 13.87 -10.90
N GLU A 598 14.12 14.95 -11.68
CA GLU A 598 14.47 16.31 -11.23
C GLU A 598 13.40 16.95 -10.33
N VAL A 599 12.16 16.45 -10.39
CA VAL A 599 11.01 17.00 -9.66
C VAL A 599 11.30 17.15 -8.18
N VAL A 600 11.92 16.14 -7.57
CA VAL A 600 12.24 16.12 -6.14
C VAL A 600 13.08 17.34 -5.73
N TYR A 601 14.16 17.61 -6.46
CA TYR A 601 15.08 18.71 -6.14
C TYR A 601 14.51 20.07 -6.54
N GLN A 602 13.72 20.14 -7.62
CA GLN A 602 12.99 21.36 -7.97
C GLN A 602 12.01 21.75 -6.87
N THR A 603 11.21 20.81 -6.37
CA THR A 603 10.25 21.02 -5.28
C THR A 603 10.95 21.43 -3.99
N ALA A 604 12.02 20.72 -3.60
CA ALA A 604 12.80 21.06 -2.40
C ALA A 604 13.46 22.45 -2.52
N ASN A 605 14.07 22.76 -3.66
CA ASN A 605 14.70 24.06 -3.92
C ASN A 605 13.67 25.20 -3.95
N ASN A 606 12.42 24.92 -4.34
CA ASN A 606 11.33 25.87 -4.27
C ASN A 606 10.88 26.13 -2.82
N GLY A 607 11.30 25.32 -1.84
CA GLY A 607 11.04 25.54 -0.42
C GLY A 607 9.84 24.78 0.15
N TYR A 608 9.36 23.76 -0.57
CA TYR A 608 8.34 22.84 -0.05
C TYR A 608 8.97 21.78 0.87
N PRO A 609 8.31 21.39 1.98
CA PRO A 609 8.76 20.27 2.81
C PRO A 609 8.61 18.95 2.04
N VAL A 610 9.71 18.38 1.54
CA VAL A 610 9.72 17.17 0.72
C VAL A 610 9.85 15.90 1.58
N ILE A 611 9.01 14.91 1.29
CA ILE A 611 9.16 13.52 1.71
C ILE A 611 9.59 12.70 0.49
N LEU A 612 10.72 12.02 0.59
CA LEU A 612 11.29 11.24 -0.50
C LEU A 612 10.56 9.89 -0.60
N CYS A 613 9.89 9.67 -1.73
CA CYS A 613 9.04 8.53 -2.02
C CYS A 613 9.49 7.81 -3.29
N ASN A 614 10.80 7.82 -3.56
CA ASN A 614 11.41 7.37 -4.80
C ASN A 614 10.85 6.03 -5.30
N VAL A 615 10.11 6.03 -6.41
CA VAL A 615 9.47 4.81 -6.94
C VAL A 615 10.47 3.66 -7.11
N GLY A 616 11.65 3.96 -7.65
CA GLY A 616 12.68 2.94 -7.89
C GLY A 616 13.35 2.39 -6.63
N ASN A 617 13.05 2.92 -5.43
CA ASN A 617 13.68 2.49 -4.17
C ASN A 617 12.66 2.08 -3.10
N PHE A 618 11.51 2.76 -3.04
CA PHE A 618 10.61 2.75 -1.90
C PHE A 618 9.20 2.23 -2.19
N TYR A 619 8.89 1.90 -3.45
CA TYR A 619 7.63 1.24 -3.79
C TYR A 619 7.76 -0.26 -3.54
N MET A 620 7.28 -0.67 -2.37
CA MET A 620 7.37 -2.03 -1.85
C MET A 620 6.45 -3.00 -2.62
N ASP A 621 5.45 -2.47 -3.33
CA ASP A 621 4.55 -3.21 -4.22
C ASP A 621 5.21 -3.65 -5.54
N MET A 622 6.40 -3.13 -5.85
CA MET A 622 7.19 -3.58 -7.00
C MET A 622 7.69 -5.01 -6.80
N ALA A 623 7.75 -5.80 -7.86
CA ALA A 623 8.36 -7.13 -7.81
C ALA A 623 9.84 -7.06 -7.41
N TYR A 624 10.34 -8.09 -6.73
CA TYR A 624 11.76 -8.21 -6.38
C TYR A 624 12.66 -8.31 -7.62
N ASN A 625 12.17 -8.94 -8.68
CA ASN A 625 12.92 -9.17 -9.91
C ASN A 625 11.98 -9.50 -11.10
N GLY A 626 12.59 -9.76 -12.26
CA GLY A 626 11.90 -10.08 -13.52
C GLY A 626 11.38 -11.51 -13.67
N HIS A 627 11.43 -12.36 -12.64
CA HIS A 627 10.88 -13.72 -12.73
C HIS A 627 9.34 -13.66 -12.81
N PRO A 628 8.67 -14.45 -13.68
CA PRO A 628 7.21 -14.40 -13.86
C PRO A 628 6.41 -14.78 -12.60
N ASP A 629 6.99 -15.60 -11.73
CA ASP A 629 6.38 -16.02 -10.47
C ASP A 629 6.53 -14.95 -9.37
N GLU A 630 7.38 -13.94 -9.55
CA GLU A 630 7.40 -12.81 -8.64
C GLU A 630 6.09 -12.03 -8.75
N ARG A 631 5.49 -11.79 -7.58
CA ARG A 631 4.35 -10.92 -7.43
C ARG A 631 4.80 -9.46 -7.30
N GLY A 632 3.96 -8.56 -7.78
CA GLY A 632 4.17 -7.13 -7.72
C GLY A 632 3.93 -6.46 -9.07
N LEU A 633 3.98 -5.14 -9.05
CA LEU A 633 4.05 -4.32 -10.25
C LEU A 633 5.52 -4.16 -10.68
N ASP A 634 5.77 -3.53 -11.81
CA ASP A 634 7.14 -3.26 -12.26
C ASP A 634 7.28 -2.00 -13.13
N TRP A 635 6.28 -1.12 -13.08
CA TRP A 635 6.28 0.11 -13.87
C TRP A 635 7.38 1.08 -13.41
N GLY A 636 7.81 1.01 -12.15
CA GLY A 636 8.92 1.76 -11.57
C GLY A 636 10.27 1.02 -11.58
N GLY A 637 10.31 -0.19 -12.14
CA GLY A 637 11.45 -1.12 -12.02
C GLY A 637 11.22 -2.20 -10.96
N TYR A 638 12.32 -2.82 -10.52
CA TYR A 638 12.32 -3.85 -9.48
C TYR A 638 12.91 -3.30 -8.18
N VAL A 639 12.30 -3.66 -7.05
CA VAL A 639 12.76 -3.25 -5.73
C VAL A 639 13.00 -4.50 -4.90
N ASP A 640 14.28 -4.82 -4.69
CA ASP A 640 14.74 -5.78 -3.69
C ASP A 640 15.31 -5.05 -2.46
N GLU A 641 15.77 -5.80 -1.47
CA GLU A 641 16.37 -5.25 -0.24
C GLU A 641 17.64 -4.43 -0.49
N SER A 642 18.39 -4.71 -1.56
CA SER A 642 19.59 -3.95 -1.89
C SER A 642 19.23 -2.62 -2.54
N VAL A 643 18.16 -2.58 -3.33
CA VAL A 643 17.68 -1.40 -4.03
C VAL A 643 17.08 -0.40 -3.04
N SER A 644 16.24 -0.85 -2.11
CA SER A 644 15.74 0.02 -1.03
C SER A 644 16.90 0.57 -0.18
N PHE A 645 17.85 -0.29 0.22
CA PHE A 645 19.03 0.10 1.01
C PHE A 645 19.96 1.11 0.32
N SER A 646 20.00 1.10 -1.01
CA SER A 646 20.94 1.92 -1.79
C SER A 646 20.55 3.39 -1.92
N MET A 647 19.41 3.79 -1.33
CA MET A 647 18.86 5.13 -1.43
C MET A 647 19.76 6.17 -0.74
N LEU A 648 19.98 7.30 -1.43
CA LEU A 648 20.80 8.41 -0.93
C LEU A 648 19.95 9.69 -0.85
N PRO A 649 19.50 10.13 0.35
CA PRO A 649 18.52 11.21 0.47
C PRO A 649 18.98 12.58 -0.03
N PHE A 650 20.29 12.83 -0.02
CA PHE A 650 20.89 14.07 -0.51
C PHE A 650 21.62 13.91 -1.85
N SER A 651 21.51 12.73 -2.49
CA SER A 651 22.13 12.41 -3.79
C SER A 651 21.23 11.46 -4.59
N ILE A 652 19.95 11.82 -4.77
CA ILE A 652 18.91 10.92 -5.26
C ILE A 652 19.23 10.29 -6.63
N TYR A 653 19.88 11.04 -7.53
CA TYR A 653 20.26 10.55 -8.87
C TYR A 653 21.27 9.40 -8.81
N ARG A 654 21.97 9.28 -7.69
CA ARG A 654 22.91 8.20 -7.39
C ARG A 654 22.27 7.13 -6.52
N SER A 655 20.94 7.05 -6.41
CA SER A 655 20.26 6.00 -5.62
C SER A 655 20.12 4.71 -6.42
N LEU A 656 19.73 4.78 -7.69
CA LEU A 656 19.63 3.59 -8.53
C LEU A 656 21.00 3.14 -9.04
N ARG A 657 21.20 1.82 -9.15
CA ARG A 657 22.45 1.22 -9.65
C ARG A 657 22.31 0.71 -11.09
N VAL A 658 21.08 0.51 -11.54
CA VAL A 658 20.73 0.06 -12.88
C VAL A 658 19.58 0.88 -13.46
N ASP A 659 19.50 0.98 -14.78
CA ASP A 659 18.35 1.55 -15.49
C ASP A 659 17.19 0.53 -15.60
N MET A 660 16.06 0.94 -16.18
CA MET A 660 14.89 0.06 -16.37
C MET A 660 15.15 -1.14 -17.28
N ALA A 661 16.23 -1.12 -18.07
CA ALA A 661 16.66 -2.26 -18.89
C ALA A 661 17.67 -3.17 -18.16
N GLY A 662 18.05 -2.83 -16.92
CA GLY A 662 19.00 -3.58 -16.11
C GLY A 662 20.47 -3.24 -16.37
N ASN A 663 20.76 -2.21 -17.18
CA ASN A 663 22.14 -1.80 -17.43
C ASN A 663 22.70 -0.98 -16.26
N PRO A 664 23.98 -1.15 -15.88
CA PRO A 664 24.60 -0.34 -14.82
C PRO A 664 24.55 1.17 -15.11
N ILE A 665 24.20 1.96 -14.10
CA ILE A 665 24.25 3.43 -14.14
C ILE A 665 25.67 3.91 -13.79
N ASP A 666 26.24 4.80 -14.61
CA ASP A 666 27.47 5.51 -14.27
C ASP A 666 27.22 6.58 -13.19
N LEU A 667 27.47 6.20 -11.94
CA LEU A 667 27.26 7.06 -10.78
C LEU A 667 28.08 8.37 -10.82
N ASN A 668 29.19 8.42 -11.58
CA ASN A 668 29.99 9.65 -11.71
C ASN A 668 29.34 10.68 -12.64
N ASN A 669 28.45 10.23 -13.54
CA ASN A 669 27.76 11.09 -14.49
C ASN A 669 26.26 11.21 -14.22
N ALA A 670 25.70 10.47 -13.25
CA ALA A 670 24.27 10.43 -12.96
C ALA A 670 23.62 11.79 -12.67
N GLU A 671 24.38 12.75 -12.13
CA GLU A 671 23.91 14.09 -11.77
C GLU A 671 24.19 15.15 -12.87
N LYS A 672 24.98 14.80 -13.89
CA LYS A 672 25.52 15.76 -14.84
C LYS A 672 24.41 16.38 -15.69
N GLY A 673 24.26 17.69 -15.61
CA GLY A 673 23.26 18.45 -16.38
C GLY A 673 21.87 18.49 -15.76
N LYS A 674 21.67 17.89 -14.57
CA LYS A 674 20.41 17.93 -13.82
C LYS A 674 20.39 19.05 -12.79
N THR A 675 19.19 19.40 -12.32
CA THR A 675 18.98 20.32 -11.20
C THR A 675 19.76 19.84 -9.97
N ALA A 676 20.60 20.69 -9.39
CA ALA A 676 21.35 20.38 -8.17
C ALA A 676 20.54 20.72 -6.91
N LEU A 677 20.71 19.92 -5.86
CA LEU A 677 20.11 20.21 -4.56
C LEU A 677 20.85 21.37 -3.87
N THR A 678 20.15 22.48 -3.62
CA THR A 678 20.72 23.65 -2.96
C THR A 678 20.78 23.47 -1.44
N GLU A 679 21.56 24.32 -0.74
CA GLU A 679 21.57 24.34 0.74
C GLU A 679 20.19 24.68 1.35
N ILE A 680 19.36 25.43 0.61
CA ILE A 680 17.97 25.68 0.99
C ILE A 680 17.16 24.39 0.81
N GLY A 681 17.28 23.73 -0.35
CA GLY A 681 16.57 22.49 -0.63
C GLY A 681 16.90 21.37 0.36
N LYS A 682 18.17 21.23 0.77
CA LYS A 682 18.59 20.25 1.79
C LYS A 682 17.81 20.37 3.10
N LYS A 683 17.51 21.60 3.55
CA LYS A 683 16.75 21.86 4.78
C LYS A 683 15.26 21.51 4.66
N HIS A 684 14.77 21.40 3.43
CA HIS A 684 13.39 21.06 3.15
C HIS A 684 13.19 19.58 2.85
N ILE A 685 14.25 18.77 2.79
CA ILE A 685 14.12 17.31 2.81
C ILE A 685 13.81 16.89 4.25
N MET A 686 12.54 16.59 4.51
CA MET A 686 12.05 16.29 5.86
C MET A 686 12.25 14.82 6.23
N GLY A 687 12.26 13.93 5.22
CA GLY A 687 12.52 12.52 5.42
C GLY A 687 12.20 11.61 4.24
N VAL A 688 12.02 10.32 4.54
CA VAL A 688 11.77 9.25 3.56
C VAL A 688 10.49 8.50 3.90
N GLN A 689 9.87 7.88 2.89
CA GLN A 689 8.72 7.00 3.08
C GLN A 689 8.73 5.84 2.07
N GLY A 690 8.45 4.63 2.57
CA GLY A 690 8.06 3.47 1.76
C GLY A 690 6.57 3.46 1.40
N GLN A 691 6.21 2.91 0.25
CA GLN A 691 4.83 2.82 -0.26
C GLN A 691 4.50 1.35 -0.48
N LEU A 692 3.38 0.90 0.06
CA LEU A 692 2.84 -0.41 -0.28
C LEU A 692 1.44 -0.23 -0.83
N PHE A 693 1.36 -0.08 -2.15
CA PHE A 693 0.12 -0.17 -2.90
C PHE A 693 -0.38 -1.62 -2.97
N ALA A 694 -1.70 -1.81 -3.09
CA ALA A 694 -2.32 -3.10 -2.81
C ALA A 694 -3.01 -3.78 -4.02
N GLU A 695 -2.78 -3.36 -5.26
CA GLU A 695 -3.42 -3.93 -6.46
C GLU A 695 -3.15 -5.43 -6.64
N THR A 696 -1.97 -5.90 -6.22
CA THR A 696 -1.55 -7.31 -6.35
C THR A 696 -1.59 -8.09 -5.03
N ILE A 697 -2.01 -7.47 -3.93
CA ILE A 697 -2.10 -8.09 -2.60
C ILE A 697 -3.46 -8.80 -2.45
N ARG A 698 -3.43 -10.04 -1.92
CA ARG A 698 -4.63 -10.90 -1.79
C ARG A 698 -4.86 -11.43 -0.36
N SER A 699 -3.92 -11.14 0.53
CA SER A 699 -3.90 -11.58 1.93
C SER A 699 -2.89 -10.77 2.71
N PHE A 700 -2.92 -10.88 4.03
CA PHE A 700 -1.88 -10.27 4.88
C PHE A 700 -0.50 -10.89 4.63
N ASP A 701 -0.40 -12.18 4.30
CA ASP A 701 0.86 -12.80 3.89
C ASP A 701 1.46 -12.10 2.64
N GLY A 702 0.60 -11.58 1.75
CA GLY A 702 1.03 -10.78 0.60
C GLY A 702 1.58 -9.40 1.00
N VAL A 703 0.99 -8.78 2.03
CA VAL A 703 1.53 -7.56 2.66
C VAL A 703 2.91 -7.85 3.24
N GLU A 704 3.04 -8.94 4.01
CA GLU A 704 4.30 -9.35 4.63
C GLU A 704 5.38 -9.65 3.57
N TYR A 705 5.02 -10.40 2.52
CA TYR A 705 5.95 -10.77 1.45
C TYR A 705 6.50 -9.56 0.69
N LEU A 706 5.65 -8.61 0.31
CA LEU A 706 6.10 -7.45 -0.47
C LEU A 706 6.84 -6.42 0.38
N LEU A 707 6.55 -6.36 1.68
CA LEU A 707 7.15 -5.41 2.58
C LEU A 707 8.51 -5.90 3.15
N PHE A 708 8.64 -7.18 3.46
CA PHE A 708 9.83 -7.73 4.12
C PHE A 708 10.62 -8.68 3.20
N PRO A 709 11.96 -8.50 3.07
CA PRO A 709 12.80 -7.60 3.87
C PRO A 709 13.02 -6.18 3.28
N LYS A 710 12.31 -5.74 2.24
CA LYS A 710 12.60 -4.45 1.56
C LYS A 710 12.58 -3.23 2.48
N ILE A 711 11.63 -3.18 3.41
CA ILE A 711 11.47 -2.07 4.39
C ILE A 711 12.67 -1.90 5.32
N LEU A 712 13.60 -2.85 5.36
CA LEU A 712 14.83 -2.76 6.15
C LEU A 712 15.91 -1.89 5.47
N GLY A 713 15.69 -1.55 4.19
CA GLY A 713 16.54 -0.66 3.41
C GLY A 713 16.36 0.82 3.72
#